data_AF-A0A941KAL9-F1
#
_entry.id   AF-A0A941KAL9-F1
#
_cell.length_a   1.000
_cell.length_b   1.000
_cell.length_c   1.000
_cell.angle_alpha   90.00
_cell.angle_beta   90.00
_cell.angle_gamma   90.00
#
_symmetry.space_group_name_H-M   'P 1'
#
loop_
_entity.id
_entity.type
_entity.pdbx_description
1 polymer ?
#
loop_
_entity_poly.entity_id
_entity_poly.type
_entity_poly.pdbx_seq_one_letter_code
_entity_poly.pdbx_strand_id
1 'polypeptide(L)'
;MTIVAIHRDPMAMSPISVRRHSQPMTLSEMAADMQLTADFARRGQICINGHAVPHGVWPMVRPKPRGAVPIEVTFHAPAMGGGGDGKNVFATIAAIALTVATGFIAANGIGFLGIAGGTTAATLAAAGVSALGSMLISALIPPPSLQQRDGNTRALGTASATGNVLEPNGAVPRVVGTRKIYPPLASEPFVYFDGEDEVVEAVFILAGPHKLEGLRVDGARIEDLSGVVHETREGWPGDARLSLIRRQSRTEQIGGELRGHVVSGDNGSLLESSSGDLADALPMPRTAATREAPDEQQLQIAFTAGLHLDGGDEKIRVPFRLRLRRFGEETWRNLPELHFQGASVRGVRSTIRFRWVDDASSPSDATATDGWVEARIASPAQAGGSAWQADPYFDAAAGGADYLSTSTNSVTDVKGVVLSRYEAQIMLSRGEFPPGIYEFEITRGYAFRNAQYSAGAYTLNGSVRDFWGYQGDASSPSIAQTRDRLADTVQLVRSVSIWEEHPLPTDDFAAIAVIARNQELDDVSVLASGYVQDWDGTAWSDWVTTSNPAPHLRDIIGGMLSAKAVHPDLVDNAALVAWRDACAVEGYTCNAILEDLTVADAARIVGAAGYGQLGMSEKWGVVRDYDRSGETPVQVFTPREASGFSWSRAFADLPDGFRVTFVDRDRDYAQRQLMVYRDGRPGGLVEQVTYEGLVTEAEVRERVAYDFANARRRGTSYSLTASAEAVACRRGSLVGVQHDMLTRQAGQGRVLDWELNEDGEVVALTLDDSVPVLSEPFMDEVPNLAAVLDLSVLGARTGLVLRRTDGTMSTHEVASSTGKATRLELLEPTGEAGIDADILAVVGRKASELRRMIVFSIEPRDELTFDLTLVDEAPEIWAA
;
A
#
# COMPACT_ATOMS: atom_id res chain seq x y z
N MET A 1 16.61 36.90 10.96
CA MET A 1 15.29 36.23 11.02
C MET A 1 14.48 36.75 9.85
N THR A 2 14.09 35.89 8.93
CA THR A 2 13.73 36.32 7.58
C THR A 2 12.49 35.58 7.11
N ILE A 3 11.53 36.32 6.57
CA ILE A 3 10.37 35.75 5.86
C ILE A 3 10.78 35.64 4.39
N VAL A 4 10.59 34.46 3.80
CA VAL A 4 10.93 34.19 2.40
C VAL A 4 9.63 34.15 1.60
N ALA A 5 9.45 35.12 0.71
CA ALA A 5 8.35 35.19 -0.24
C ALA A 5 8.79 34.57 -1.57
N ILE A 6 8.01 33.62 -2.08
CA ILE A 6 8.34 32.85 -3.29
C ILE A 6 7.16 32.88 -4.26
N HIS A 7 7.41 33.32 -5.49
CA HIS A 7 6.44 33.28 -6.57
C HIS A 7 7.07 32.76 -7.86
N ARG A 8 6.27 32.06 -8.67
CA ARG A 8 6.62 31.68 -10.03
C ARG A 8 5.42 31.95 -10.93
N ASP A 9 5.67 32.66 -12.03
CA ASP A 9 4.64 32.89 -13.04
C ASP A 9 4.22 31.57 -13.69
N PRO A 10 2.92 31.33 -13.90
CA PRO A 10 2.43 30.14 -14.58
C PRO A 10 3.04 30.03 -15.98
N MET A 11 3.56 28.84 -16.32
CA MET A 11 4.18 28.55 -17.63
C MET A 11 5.44 29.36 -17.98
N ALA A 12 6.01 30.13 -17.05
CA ALA A 12 7.27 30.83 -17.27
C ALA A 12 8.49 29.91 -17.03
N MET A 13 9.40 29.89 -18.00
CA MET A 13 10.77 29.36 -17.87
C MET A 13 11.71 30.32 -17.11
N SER A 14 11.19 31.47 -16.65
CA SER A 14 11.94 32.48 -15.91
C SER A 14 12.33 32.01 -14.50
N PRO A 15 13.41 32.57 -13.91
CA PRO A 15 13.81 32.25 -12.53
C PRO A 15 12.69 32.52 -11.53
N ILE A 16 12.59 31.69 -10.50
CA ILE A 16 11.66 31.89 -9.37
C ILE A 16 11.94 33.26 -8.73
N SER A 17 10.91 34.08 -8.55
CA SER A 17 11.05 35.34 -7.84
C SER A 17 11.03 35.06 -6.34
N VAL A 18 12.19 35.29 -5.71
CA VAL A 18 12.37 35.13 -4.26
C VAL A 18 12.67 36.49 -3.66
N ARG A 19 11.90 36.92 -2.67
CA ARG A 19 12.27 38.07 -1.84
C ARG A 19 12.29 37.74 -0.37
N ARG A 20 13.13 38.47 0.33
CA ARG A 20 13.38 38.29 1.75
C ARG A 20 12.95 39.55 2.49
N HIS A 21 12.00 39.39 3.40
CA HIS A 21 11.49 40.49 4.21
C HIS A 21 12.06 40.40 5.62
N SER A 22 12.63 41.51 6.11
CA SER A 22 13.16 41.66 7.46
C SER A 22 12.15 42.28 8.44
N GLN A 23 11.07 42.89 7.92
CA GLN A 23 9.98 43.45 8.70
C GLN A 23 8.67 42.68 8.46
N PRO A 24 7.79 42.53 9.47
CA PRO A 24 6.51 41.85 9.33
C PRO A 24 5.53 42.70 8.51
N MET A 25 5.33 42.32 7.24
CA MET A 25 4.33 42.88 6.32
C MET A 25 3.09 41.99 6.27
N THR A 26 1.95 42.54 5.87
CA THR A 26 0.73 41.76 5.61
C THR A 26 0.90 40.93 4.34
N LEU A 27 0.14 39.84 4.20
CA LEU A 27 0.17 39.02 2.98
C LEU A 27 -0.23 39.84 1.74
N SER A 28 -1.15 40.81 1.87
CA SER A 28 -1.51 41.73 0.79
C SER A 28 -0.38 42.69 0.41
N GLU A 29 0.37 43.22 1.36
CA GLU A 29 1.54 44.07 1.09
C GLU A 29 2.69 43.25 0.46
N MET A 30 2.87 41.99 0.89
CA MET A 30 3.85 41.08 0.27
C MET A 30 3.45 40.72 -1.16
N ALA A 31 2.16 40.48 -1.44
CA ALA A 31 1.65 40.25 -2.79
C ALA A 31 1.89 41.46 -3.72
N ALA A 32 1.72 42.68 -3.20
CA ALA A 32 2.00 43.90 -3.95
C ALA A 32 3.51 44.08 -4.24
N ASP A 33 4.37 43.75 -3.27
CA ASP A 33 5.83 43.81 -3.46
C ASP A 33 6.33 42.76 -4.48
N MET A 34 5.69 41.60 -4.56
CA MET A 34 5.98 40.56 -5.55
C MET A 34 5.72 40.97 -7.01
N GLN A 35 5.08 42.12 -7.26
CA GLN A 35 4.70 42.58 -8.60
C GLN A 35 3.88 41.54 -9.38
N LEU A 36 2.98 40.85 -8.67
CA LEU A 36 2.13 39.80 -9.25
C LEU A 36 1.19 40.38 -10.31
N THR A 37 0.71 39.52 -11.21
CA THR A 37 -0.26 39.88 -12.25
C THR A 37 -1.50 40.57 -11.65
N ALA A 38 -2.11 41.50 -12.41
CA ALA A 38 -3.23 42.30 -11.92
C ALA A 38 -4.44 41.46 -11.44
N ASP A 39 -4.60 40.23 -11.95
CA ASP A 39 -5.66 39.31 -11.56
C ASP A 39 -5.34 38.45 -10.32
N PHE A 40 -4.11 38.46 -9.81
CA PHE A 40 -3.72 37.71 -8.62
C PHE A 40 -4.58 38.10 -7.40
N ALA A 41 -4.91 39.38 -7.27
CA ALA A 41 -5.76 39.88 -6.19
C ALA A 41 -7.18 39.29 -6.20
N ARG A 42 -7.65 38.71 -7.31
CA ARG A 42 -8.99 38.09 -7.41
C ARG A 42 -8.96 36.56 -7.35
N ARG A 43 -7.89 35.93 -7.83
CA ARG A 43 -7.85 34.47 -8.09
C ARG A 43 -6.60 33.76 -7.57
N GLY A 44 -5.63 34.50 -7.02
CA GLY A 44 -4.44 33.93 -6.44
C GLY A 44 -4.72 33.19 -5.14
N GLN A 45 -3.77 32.36 -4.72
CA GLN A 45 -3.75 31.72 -3.42
C GLN A 45 -2.41 32.00 -2.74
N ILE A 46 -2.45 32.46 -1.48
CA ILE A 46 -1.26 32.68 -0.67
C ILE A 46 -1.20 31.58 0.38
N CYS A 47 -0.06 30.90 0.48
CA CYS A 47 0.18 29.90 1.52
C CYS A 47 1.29 30.34 2.46
N ILE A 48 1.17 30.00 3.74
CA ILE A 48 2.25 30.12 4.74
C ILE A 48 2.69 28.71 5.10
N ASN A 49 3.96 28.37 4.87
CA ASN A 49 4.54 27.04 5.08
C ASN A 49 3.67 25.92 4.46
N GLY A 50 3.14 26.17 3.25
CA GLY A 50 2.27 25.22 2.53
C GLY A 50 0.78 25.25 2.90
N HIS A 51 0.37 26.00 3.94
CA HIS A 51 -1.04 26.12 4.32
C HIS A 51 -1.69 27.34 3.67
N ALA A 52 -2.76 27.11 2.90
CA ALA A 52 -3.52 28.17 2.25
C ALA A 52 -4.19 29.11 3.26
N VAL A 53 -4.01 30.41 3.07
CA VAL A 53 -4.64 31.45 3.88
C VAL A 53 -5.88 31.96 3.15
N PRO A 54 -7.07 31.99 3.80
CA PRO A 54 -8.29 32.52 3.18
C PRO A 54 -8.13 33.97 2.69
N HIS A 55 -8.68 34.26 1.51
CA HIS A 55 -8.50 35.56 0.83
C HIS A 55 -8.89 36.78 1.68
N GLY A 56 -10.03 36.70 2.39
CA GLY A 56 -10.56 37.79 3.19
C GLY A 56 -9.67 38.24 4.36
N VAL A 57 -8.69 37.44 4.77
CA VAL A 57 -7.79 37.76 5.90
C VAL A 57 -6.38 38.18 5.46
N TRP A 58 -6.07 38.21 4.16
CA TRP A 58 -4.75 38.63 3.67
C TRP A 58 -4.32 40.04 4.13
N PRO A 59 -5.21 41.04 4.24
CA PRO A 59 -4.84 42.37 4.76
C PRO A 59 -4.55 42.37 6.27
N MET A 60 -4.88 41.30 6.98
CA MET A 60 -4.80 41.21 8.45
C MET A 60 -3.67 40.28 8.92
N VAL A 61 -3.31 39.29 8.11
CA VAL A 61 -2.29 38.28 8.47
C VAL A 61 -0.89 38.84 8.21
N ARG A 62 -0.10 38.96 9.28
CA ARG A 62 1.34 39.31 9.25
C ARG A 62 2.16 38.13 9.77
N PRO A 63 2.85 37.37 8.91
CA PRO A 63 3.72 36.29 9.36
C PRO A 63 4.83 36.84 10.27
N LYS A 64 5.02 36.23 11.44
CA LYS A 64 6.06 36.63 12.41
C LYS A 64 7.03 35.47 12.63
N PRO A 65 8.32 35.61 12.31
CA PRO A 65 9.28 34.54 12.55
C PRO A 65 9.31 34.18 14.06
N ARG A 66 9.08 32.91 14.39
CA ARG A 66 9.21 32.34 15.74
C ARG A 66 10.25 31.23 15.69
N GLY A 67 11.37 31.40 16.39
CA GLY A 67 12.44 30.41 16.46
C GLY A 67 13.42 30.42 15.27
N ALA A 68 14.16 29.32 15.10
CA ALA A 68 15.22 29.19 14.09
C ALA A 68 14.73 28.82 12.68
N VAL A 69 13.43 28.54 12.50
CA VAL A 69 12.85 28.12 11.22
C VAL A 69 12.37 29.36 10.42
N PRO A 70 12.84 29.58 9.18
CA PRO A 70 12.35 30.65 8.33
C PRO A 70 10.88 30.40 7.95
N ILE A 71 10.07 31.47 7.90
CA ILE A 71 8.70 31.37 7.41
C ILE A 71 8.69 31.52 5.90
N GLU A 72 8.13 30.54 5.21
CA GLU A 72 7.95 30.54 3.77
C GLU A 72 6.53 31.00 3.42
N VAL A 73 6.42 31.98 2.52
CA VAL A 73 5.17 32.48 1.97
C VAL A 73 5.17 32.25 0.47
N THR A 74 4.28 31.40 -0.04
CA THR A 74 4.20 31.06 -1.47
C THR A 74 2.96 31.67 -2.12
N PHE A 75 3.11 32.20 -3.33
CA PHE A 75 2.06 32.85 -4.11
C PHE A 75 1.75 32.01 -5.35
N HIS A 76 0.52 31.51 -5.45
CA HIS A 76 0.09 30.61 -6.52
C HIS A 76 -0.97 31.31 -7.39
N ALA A 77 -0.73 31.40 -8.69
CA ALA A 77 -1.69 31.92 -9.66
C ALA A 77 -2.15 30.76 -10.57
N PRO A 78 -3.46 30.60 -10.84
CA PRO A 78 -3.91 29.62 -11.82
C PRO A 78 -3.48 30.02 -13.24
N ALA A 79 -3.14 29.05 -14.09
CA ALA A 79 -2.68 29.29 -15.44
C ALA A 79 -3.81 29.83 -16.35
N MET A 80 -3.54 30.91 -17.09
CA MET A 80 -4.52 31.57 -17.97
C MET A 80 -4.57 30.91 -19.35
N GLY A 81 -5.69 30.28 -19.69
CA GLY A 81 -6.18 30.12 -21.06
C GLY A 81 -7.00 31.35 -21.47
N GLY A 82 -6.91 31.75 -22.75
CA GLY A 82 -7.56 32.93 -23.31
C GLY A 82 -9.07 32.99 -23.07
N GLY A 83 -9.57 34.22 -22.91
CA GLY A 83 -10.92 34.55 -22.46
C GLY A 83 -12.08 34.02 -23.30
N GLY A 84 -13.20 33.81 -22.62
CA GLY A 84 -14.52 33.47 -23.15
C GLY A 84 -15.33 32.75 -22.07
N ASP A 85 -16.35 33.43 -21.55
CA ASP A 85 -17.46 32.98 -20.69
C ASP A 85 -17.39 31.60 -19.97
N GLY A 86 -17.47 31.68 -18.63
CA GLY A 86 -18.37 30.84 -17.85
C GLY A 86 -18.24 29.32 -17.94
N LYS A 87 -17.02 28.74 -17.87
CA LYS A 87 -16.84 27.29 -17.85
C LYS A 87 -15.64 26.85 -17.00
N ASN A 88 -15.85 26.63 -15.70
CA ASN A 88 -14.87 25.97 -14.82
C ASN A 88 -15.35 24.62 -14.26
N VAL A 89 -16.32 23.99 -14.93
CA VAL A 89 -16.73 22.58 -14.72
C VAL A 89 -16.58 21.74 -16.02
N PHE A 90 -16.35 22.37 -17.17
CA PHE A 90 -16.23 21.66 -18.46
C PHE A 90 -14.84 21.07 -18.76
N ALA A 91 -13.84 21.20 -17.89
CA ALA A 91 -12.49 20.68 -18.16
C ALA A 91 -12.42 19.13 -18.15
N THR A 92 -13.37 18.46 -17.51
CA THR A 92 -13.49 16.99 -17.53
C THR A 92 -14.21 16.48 -18.79
N ILE A 93 -15.02 17.33 -19.44
CA ILE A 93 -15.81 16.96 -20.64
C ILE A 93 -15.17 17.48 -21.93
N ALA A 94 -14.37 18.56 -21.89
CA ALA A 94 -13.65 19.10 -23.04
C ALA A 94 -12.40 18.28 -23.45
N ALA A 95 -11.86 17.43 -22.57
CA ALA A 95 -10.84 16.44 -22.96
C ALA A 95 -11.38 15.38 -23.93
N ILE A 96 -12.71 15.25 -24.05
CA ILE A 96 -13.40 14.28 -24.92
C ILE A 96 -13.90 14.93 -26.23
N ALA A 97 -13.75 16.25 -26.41
CA ALA A 97 -14.23 16.98 -27.59
C ALA A 97 -13.12 17.69 -28.39
N LEU A 98 -11.86 17.27 -28.26
CA LEU A 98 -10.76 17.71 -29.14
C LEU A 98 -10.06 16.51 -29.79
N THR A 99 -10.83 15.72 -30.54
CA THR A 99 -10.27 14.85 -31.57
C THR A 99 -10.96 15.18 -32.87
N VAL A 100 -10.16 15.32 -33.94
CA VAL A 100 -10.51 15.70 -35.32
C VAL A 100 -10.28 17.18 -35.66
N ALA A 101 -9.03 17.49 -35.95
CA ALA A 101 -8.66 18.32 -37.09
C ALA A 101 -7.31 17.83 -37.69
N THR A 102 -7.42 16.91 -38.66
CA THR A 102 -6.55 16.72 -39.86
C THR A 102 -5.02 16.85 -39.70
N GLY A 103 -4.25 15.75 -39.78
CA GLY A 103 -3.60 15.27 -41.02
C GLY A 103 -2.26 15.99 -41.27
N PHE A 104 -1.07 15.41 -41.07
CA PHE A 104 -0.35 14.50 -41.96
C PHE A 104 0.98 14.16 -41.25
N ILE A 105 1.39 12.89 -41.13
CA ILE A 105 2.82 12.54 -41.08
C ILE A 105 3.04 11.45 -42.11
N ALA A 106 3.43 11.89 -43.31
CA ALA A 106 4.17 11.07 -44.24
C ALA A 106 5.58 11.67 -44.38
N ALA A 107 6.56 10.78 -44.27
CA ALA A 107 7.94 10.90 -44.76
C ALA A 107 9.01 11.47 -43.80
N ASN A 108 9.87 10.53 -43.36
CA ASN A 108 11.29 10.66 -43.03
C ASN A 108 11.70 11.07 -41.60
N GLY A 109 12.37 10.14 -40.92
CA GLY A 109 13.42 10.48 -39.96
C GLY A 109 13.28 9.82 -38.59
N ILE A 110 13.60 8.53 -38.50
CA ILE A 110 13.99 7.89 -37.24
C ILE A 110 15.26 8.58 -36.73
N GLY A 111 15.20 9.19 -35.55
CA GLY A 111 16.33 9.85 -34.90
C GLY A 111 16.29 9.66 -33.39
N PHE A 112 16.94 8.61 -32.92
CA PHE A 112 17.36 8.39 -31.53
C PHE A 112 18.08 9.64 -30.97
N LEU A 113 17.62 10.23 -29.86
CA LEU A 113 18.39 11.22 -29.10
C LEU A 113 18.15 11.12 -27.57
N GLY A 114 19.12 10.50 -26.90
CA GLY A 114 19.85 11.11 -25.77
C GLY A 114 19.14 11.31 -24.44
N ILE A 115 19.34 10.36 -23.52
CA ILE A 115 19.11 10.53 -22.08
C ILE A 115 20.29 11.34 -21.50
N ALA A 116 20.04 12.54 -20.98
CA ALA A 116 20.91 13.21 -20.01
C ALA A 116 20.20 14.38 -19.29
N GLY A 117 19.79 14.16 -18.03
CA GLY A 117 19.75 15.15 -16.95
C GLY A 117 18.60 16.17 -16.87
N GLY A 118 17.76 16.05 -15.83
CA GLY A 118 16.96 17.16 -15.28
C GLY A 118 15.45 16.99 -15.39
N THR A 119 14.80 16.82 -14.23
CA THR A 119 13.39 16.43 -14.04
C THR A 119 12.34 17.49 -14.38
N THR A 120 11.13 17.00 -14.65
CA THR A 120 9.80 17.66 -14.53
C THR A 120 9.49 18.81 -15.49
N ALA A 121 9.02 18.47 -16.69
CA ALA A 121 7.88 19.09 -17.41
C ALA A 121 7.93 18.75 -18.91
N ALA A 122 7.44 17.55 -19.30
CA ALA A 122 6.92 17.24 -20.64
C ALA A 122 6.57 15.74 -20.77
N THR A 123 5.50 15.29 -20.11
CA THR A 123 4.77 14.06 -20.51
C THR A 123 3.51 14.43 -21.30
N LEU A 124 3.72 15.19 -22.38
CA LEU A 124 2.70 15.50 -23.40
C LEU A 124 3.29 15.31 -24.79
N ALA A 125 3.92 14.15 -25.02
CA ALA A 125 4.19 13.58 -26.35
C ALA A 125 4.77 12.14 -26.25
N ALA A 126 4.14 11.30 -25.43
CA ALA A 126 4.22 9.84 -25.54
C ALA A 126 2.94 9.23 -24.96
N ALA A 127 1.80 9.84 -25.32
CA ALA A 127 0.48 9.28 -25.09
C ALA A 127 0.32 8.07 -26.03
N GLY A 128 0.88 6.93 -25.61
CA GLY A 128 0.22 5.67 -25.90
C GLY A 128 -1.14 5.76 -25.22
N VAL A 129 -2.15 6.16 -25.97
CA VAL A 129 -3.54 5.94 -25.59
C VAL A 129 -3.69 4.43 -25.52
N SER A 130 -3.45 3.83 -24.36
CA SER A 130 -4.00 2.50 -24.09
C SER A 130 -5.51 2.67 -24.18
N ALA A 131 -6.19 1.93 -25.06
CA ALA A 131 -7.63 1.93 -25.24
C ALA A 131 -8.41 1.66 -23.95
N LEU A 132 -7.79 1.17 -22.87
CA LEU A 132 -8.37 1.26 -21.52
C LEU A 132 -8.79 2.69 -21.14
N GLY A 133 -7.99 3.69 -21.47
CA GLY A 133 -8.31 5.11 -21.24
C GLY A 133 -9.52 5.60 -22.05
N SER A 134 -9.78 5.01 -23.22
CA SER A 134 -10.96 5.32 -24.05
C SER A 134 -12.18 4.45 -23.71
N MET A 135 -11.99 3.23 -23.21
CA MET A 135 -13.05 2.38 -22.65
C MET A 135 -13.65 2.98 -21.37
N LEU A 136 -12.84 3.69 -20.57
CA LEU A 136 -13.28 4.38 -19.36
C LEU A 136 -14.21 5.58 -19.62
N ILE A 137 -14.28 6.09 -20.86
CA ILE A 137 -15.05 7.31 -21.17
C ILE A 137 -16.56 7.07 -21.07
N SER A 138 -17.02 5.83 -21.25
CA SER A 138 -18.46 5.50 -21.21
C SER A 138 -18.78 4.19 -20.47
N ALA A 139 -17.80 3.57 -19.83
CA ALA A 139 -18.03 2.35 -19.08
C ALA A 139 -18.78 2.64 -17.78
N LEU A 140 -19.99 2.07 -17.64
CA LEU A 140 -20.77 2.20 -16.40
C LEU A 140 -20.02 1.65 -15.19
N ILE A 141 -19.28 0.54 -15.37
CA ILE A 141 -18.39 -0.06 -14.37
C ILE A 141 -16.97 -0.16 -14.94
N PRO A 142 -16.00 0.64 -14.45
CA PRO A 142 -14.61 0.55 -14.90
C PRO A 142 -13.96 -0.78 -14.46
N PRO A 143 -12.90 -1.25 -15.16
CA PRO A 143 -12.16 -2.43 -14.75
C PRO A 143 -11.53 -2.28 -13.36
N PRO A 144 -11.34 -3.39 -12.61
CA PRO A 144 -10.63 -3.40 -11.34
C PRO A 144 -9.11 -3.29 -11.59
N SER A 145 -8.68 -2.20 -12.23
CA SER A 145 -7.29 -1.93 -12.57
C SER A 145 -6.70 -0.85 -11.67
N LEU A 146 -5.46 -1.04 -11.23
CA LEU A 146 -4.65 0.02 -10.66
C LEU A 146 -4.11 0.90 -11.79
N GLN A 147 -4.40 2.21 -11.77
CA GLN A 147 -3.63 3.17 -12.57
C GLN A 147 -2.20 3.16 -12.04
N GLN A 148 -1.24 2.97 -12.94
CA GLN A 148 0.19 3.03 -12.62
C GLN A 148 0.51 4.44 -12.09
N ARG A 149 0.58 4.59 -10.76
CA ARG A 149 0.94 5.87 -10.14
C ARG A 149 2.44 6.07 -10.32
N ASP A 150 2.83 7.10 -11.06
CA ASP A 150 4.20 7.63 -11.07
C ASP A 150 4.49 8.35 -9.74
N GLY A 151 4.84 7.56 -8.73
CA GLY A 151 5.34 8.03 -7.45
C GLY A 151 6.42 7.06 -7.01
N ASN A 152 7.67 7.32 -7.42
CA ASN A 152 8.84 6.48 -7.14
C ASN A 152 8.48 4.99 -7.09
N THR A 153 7.82 4.54 -8.16
CA THR A 153 7.29 3.19 -8.29
C THR A 153 8.43 2.26 -7.93
N ARG A 154 8.27 1.53 -6.80
CA ARG A 154 8.77 0.17 -6.73
C ARG A 154 8.55 -0.38 -8.12
N ALA A 155 9.62 -0.76 -8.81
CA ALA A 155 9.49 -1.36 -10.11
C ALA A 155 8.55 -2.56 -9.95
N LEU A 156 7.26 -2.37 -10.26
CA LEU A 156 6.31 -3.44 -10.53
C LEU A 156 6.65 -3.92 -11.94
N GLY A 157 7.88 -4.41 -12.07
CA GLY A 157 8.45 -5.07 -13.21
C GLY A 157 8.86 -6.45 -12.73
N THR A 158 8.22 -7.47 -13.30
CA THR A 158 8.63 -8.88 -13.26
C THR A 158 8.90 -9.45 -11.86
N ALA A 159 7.89 -10.10 -11.27
CA ALA A 159 7.93 -10.70 -9.93
C ALA A 159 8.16 -9.64 -8.83
N SER A 160 7.09 -9.29 -8.11
CA SER A 160 7.27 -8.55 -6.86
C SER A 160 8.31 -9.26 -6.01
N ALA A 161 9.20 -8.49 -5.37
CA ALA A 161 9.96 -8.88 -4.19
C ALA A 161 9.32 -10.10 -3.50
N THR A 162 9.86 -11.28 -3.79
CA THR A 162 9.27 -12.55 -3.37
C THR A 162 9.86 -12.80 -2.00
N GLY A 163 9.15 -12.31 -0.98
CA GLY A 163 9.57 -12.45 0.41
C GLY A 163 8.99 -11.39 1.33
N ASN A 164 9.20 -11.57 2.62
CA ASN A 164 8.75 -10.65 3.63
C ASN A 164 9.66 -9.41 3.66
N VAL A 165 9.09 -8.23 3.46
CA VAL A 165 9.86 -6.97 3.43
C VAL A 165 9.67 -6.22 4.74
N LEU A 166 10.76 -5.69 5.30
CA LEU A 166 10.72 -4.67 6.34
C LEU A 166 10.90 -3.30 5.68
N GLU A 167 9.86 -2.49 5.62
CA GLU A 167 9.91 -1.14 5.06
C GLU A 167 9.52 -0.10 6.13
N PRO A 168 10.44 0.80 6.53
CA PRO A 168 10.12 1.89 7.42
C PRO A 168 9.02 2.78 6.84
N ASN A 169 7.96 3.02 7.61
CA ASN A 169 6.76 3.78 7.19
C ASN A 169 6.02 3.19 5.97
N GLY A 170 6.25 1.91 5.65
CA GLY A 170 5.49 1.21 4.63
C GLY A 170 4.03 1.02 5.03
N ALA A 171 3.14 0.92 4.04
CA ALA A 171 1.75 0.56 4.29
C ALA A 171 1.65 -0.91 4.72
N VAL A 172 0.79 -1.19 5.71
CA VAL A 172 0.49 -2.57 6.12
C VAL A 172 -0.68 -3.09 5.26
N PRO A 173 -0.52 -4.22 4.56
CA PRO A 173 -1.55 -4.72 3.66
C PRO A 173 -2.76 -5.28 4.40
N ARG A 174 -3.95 -5.13 3.81
CA ARG A 174 -5.19 -5.83 4.19
C ARG A 174 -5.61 -6.79 3.09
N VAL A 175 -5.99 -8.00 3.47
CA VAL A 175 -6.55 -8.98 2.55
C VAL A 175 -8.07 -8.85 2.50
N VAL A 176 -8.59 -8.67 1.29
CA VAL A 176 -10.00 -8.75 0.96
C VAL A 176 -10.28 -10.14 0.39
N GLY A 177 -11.33 -10.80 0.85
CA GLY A 177 -11.60 -12.19 0.50
C GLY A 177 -10.57 -13.13 1.11
N THR A 178 -10.12 -14.12 0.34
CA THR A 178 -9.08 -15.10 0.74
C THR A 178 -7.94 -15.11 -0.28
N ARG A 179 -6.73 -14.76 0.16
CA ARG A 179 -5.55 -14.66 -0.71
C ARG A 179 -4.28 -15.09 0.01
N LYS A 180 -3.39 -15.80 -0.71
CA LYS A 180 -2.04 -16.07 -0.22
C LYS A 180 -1.26 -14.76 -0.22
N ILE A 181 -0.59 -14.48 0.89
CA ILE A 181 0.23 -13.28 1.07
C ILE A 181 1.54 -13.67 1.76
N TYR A 182 2.57 -12.86 1.50
CA TYR A 182 3.83 -12.83 2.24
C TYR A 182 3.78 -11.58 3.13
N PRO A 183 3.33 -11.69 4.40
CA PRO A 183 3.07 -10.51 5.21
C PRO A 183 4.37 -9.76 5.51
N PRO A 184 4.38 -8.41 5.53
CA PRO A 184 5.59 -7.66 5.84
C PRO A 184 6.04 -7.90 7.28
N LEU A 185 7.35 -7.69 7.51
CA LEU A 185 7.95 -7.73 8.85
C LEU A 185 7.51 -6.48 9.65
N ALA A 186 7.12 -6.69 10.90
CA ALA A 186 6.79 -5.61 11.82
C ALA A 186 8.03 -4.93 12.41
N SER A 187 9.07 -5.72 12.66
CA SER A 187 10.35 -5.29 13.22
C SER A 187 11.49 -6.08 12.58
N GLU A 188 12.72 -5.65 12.83
CA GLU A 188 13.90 -6.34 12.32
C GLU A 188 14.04 -7.73 12.96
N PRO A 189 14.24 -8.80 12.17
CA PRO A 189 14.46 -10.14 12.70
C PRO A 189 15.65 -10.16 13.66
N PHE A 190 15.45 -10.77 14.82
CA PHE A 190 16.50 -10.89 15.83
C PHE A 190 17.20 -12.24 15.69
N VAL A 191 18.49 -12.21 15.35
CA VAL A 191 19.31 -13.43 15.24
C VAL A 191 20.32 -13.48 16.39
N TYR A 192 20.29 -14.56 17.16
CA TYR A 192 21.19 -14.76 18.29
C TYR A 192 21.68 -16.20 18.42
N PHE A 193 22.74 -16.37 19.21
CA PHE A 193 23.26 -17.67 19.55
C PHE A 193 22.66 -18.14 20.88
N ASP A 194 22.08 -19.34 20.87
CA ASP A 194 21.60 -20.04 22.05
C ASP A 194 22.39 -21.34 22.19
N GLY A 195 23.49 -21.25 22.95
CA GLY A 195 24.47 -22.33 23.01
C GLY A 195 25.21 -22.50 21.67
N GLU A 196 25.13 -23.69 21.09
CA GLU A 196 25.70 -24.00 19.77
C GLU A 196 24.75 -23.67 18.62
N ASP A 197 23.48 -23.43 18.93
CA ASP A 197 22.45 -23.17 17.94
C ASP A 197 22.36 -21.69 17.60
N GLU A 198 21.91 -21.41 16.38
CA GLU A 198 21.51 -20.07 15.95
C GLU A 198 19.99 -20.01 15.88
N VAL A 199 19.42 -19.00 16.53
CA VAL A 199 17.97 -18.80 16.64
C VAL A 199 17.62 -17.47 15.99
N VAL A 200 16.56 -17.48 15.17
CA VAL A 200 15.95 -16.28 14.59
C VAL A 200 14.55 -16.09 15.14
N GLU A 201 14.25 -14.87 15.58
CA GLU A 201 12.92 -14.41 16.01
C GLU A 201 12.43 -13.37 15.00
N ALA A 202 11.25 -13.58 14.41
CA ALA A 202 10.64 -12.65 13.46
C ALA A 202 9.15 -12.48 13.72
N VAL A 203 8.64 -11.27 13.49
CA VAL A 203 7.22 -10.94 13.62
C VAL A 203 6.73 -10.32 12.32
N PHE A 204 5.62 -10.85 11.80
CA PHE A 204 4.96 -10.40 10.57
C PHE A 204 3.56 -9.90 10.87
N ILE A 205 3.05 -8.94 10.08
CA ILE A 205 1.76 -8.27 10.36
C ILE A 205 0.85 -8.04 9.15
N LEU A 206 -0.45 -8.00 9.38
CA LEU A 206 -1.50 -7.55 8.46
C LEU A 206 -2.46 -6.54 9.14
N ALA A 207 -3.12 -5.69 8.36
CA ALA A 207 -3.95 -4.60 8.88
C ALA A 207 -5.37 -5.07 9.26
N GLY A 208 -5.67 -5.09 10.56
CA GLY A 208 -6.95 -5.51 11.12
C GLY A 208 -7.15 -7.03 11.17
N PRO A 209 -8.37 -7.49 11.52
CA PRO A 209 -8.63 -8.89 11.82
C PRO A 209 -8.55 -9.80 10.59
N HIS A 210 -7.75 -10.86 10.68
CA HIS A 210 -7.63 -11.88 9.64
C HIS A 210 -7.64 -13.28 10.22
N LYS A 211 -8.34 -14.19 9.55
CA LYS A 211 -8.16 -15.63 9.73
C LYS A 211 -6.88 -16.04 9.00
N LEU A 212 -5.99 -16.73 9.70
CA LEU A 212 -4.67 -17.12 9.19
C LEU A 212 -4.58 -18.65 9.11
N GLU A 213 -4.43 -19.18 7.90
CA GLU A 213 -4.39 -20.62 7.65
C GLU A 213 -3.21 -21.02 6.76
N GLY A 214 -2.76 -22.26 6.89
CA GLY A 214 -1.75 -22.83 5.99
C GLY A 214 -0.42 -22.09 6.00
N LEU A 215 0.06 -21.67 7.18
CA LEU A 215 1.34 -21.01 7.36
C LEU A 215 2.48 -21.88 6.81
N ARG A 216 3.30 -21.28 5.96
CA ARG A 216 4.45 -21.92 5.29
C ARG A 216 5.70 -21.08 5.46
N VAL A 217 6.83 -21.76 5.61
CA VAL A 217 8.18 -21.18 5.60
C VAL A 217 8.94 -21.87 4.48
N ASP A 218 9.50 -21.09 3.56
CA ASP A 218 10.19 -21.61 2.36
C ASP A 218 9.35 -22.64 1.58
N GLY A 219 8.04 -22.37 1.49
CA GLY A 219 7.06 -23.25 0.83
C GLY A 219 6.67 -24.52 1.61
N ALA A 220 7.41 -24.93 2.63
CA ALA A 220 7.06 -26.04 3.51
C ALA A 220 6.02 -25.61 4.56
N ARG A 221 5.10 -26.50 4.96
CA ARG A 221 4.15 -26.18 6.05
C ARG A 221 4.93 -26.03 7.35
N ILE A 222 4.60 -25.02 8.14
CA ILE A 222 5.31 -24.76 9.40
C ILE A 222 5.23 -25.93 10.39
N GLU A 223 4.15 -26.70 10.32
CA GLU A 223 3.92 -27.91 11.14
C GLU A 223 4.89 -29.06 10.82
N ASP A 224 5.43 -29.09 9.60
CA ASP A 224 6.35 -30.14 9.14
C ASP A 224 7.82 -29.79 9.50
N LEU A 225 8.08 -28.57 9.97
CA LEU A 225 9.43 -28.09 10.28
C LEU A 225 9.81 -28.36 11.74
N SER A 226 10.89 -29.11 11.93
CA SER A 226 11.47 -29.32 13.26
C SER A 226 12.27 -28.10 13.71
N GLY A 227 12.08 -27.66 14.96
CA GLY A 227 12.83 -26.52 15.51
C GLY A 227 12.22 -25.15 15.20
N VAL A 228 10.99 -25.12 14.67
CA VAL A 228 10.21 -23.91 14.47
C VAL A 228 9.04 -23.87 15.46
N VAL A 229 8.92 -22.77 16.19
CA VAL A 229 7.80 -22.46 17.08
C VAL A 229 7.14 -21.21 16.55
N HIS A 230 5.81 -21.19 16.51
CA HIS A 230 5.07 -20.03 16.04
C HIS A 230 3.89 -19.72 16.94
N GLU A 231 3.47 -18.46 16.89
CA GLU A 231 2.27 -17.95 17.55
C GLU A 231 1.57 -17.01 16.58
N THR A 232 0.26 -17.17 16.43
CA THR A 232 -0.57 -16.28 15.62
C THR A 232 -1.55 -15.50 16.49
N ARG A 233 -1.91 -14.30 16.01
CA ARG A 233 -3.01 -13.47 16.49
C ARG A 233 -3.81 -13.01 15.30
N GLU A 234 -5.13 -13.11 15.41
CA GLU A 234 -6.02 -12.69 14.32
C GLU A 234 -6.11 -11.16 14.23
N GLY A 235 -5.86 -10.43 15.33
CA GLY A 235 -5.78 -8.96 15.31
C GLY A 235 -7.11 -8.28 15.64
N TRP A 236 -7.97 -8.92 16.43
CA TRP A 236 -9.19 -8.31 16.93
C TRP A 236 -8.88 -7.19 17.93
N PRO A 237 -9.65 -6.08 17.94
CA PRO A 237 -9.53 -5.09 18.99
C PRO A 237 -9.69 -5.72 20.37
N GLY A 238 -8.65 -5.64 21.20
CA GLY A 238 -8.60 -6.25 22.53
C GLY A 238 -8.05 -7.68 22.59
N ASP A 239 -7.55 -8.22 21.46
CA ASP A 239 -6.79 -9.47 21.46
C ASP A 239 -5.59 -9.39 22.41
N ALA A 240 -5.22 -10.53 22.99
CA ALA A 240 -4.02 -10.62 23.80
C ALA A 240 -2.78 -10.38 22.93
N ARG A 241 -1.84 -9.57 23.44
CA ARG A 241 -0.52 -9.35 22.83
C ARG A 241 0.23 -10.67 22.57
N LEU A 242 1.23 -10.59 21.68
CA LEU A 242 2.13 -11.71 21.43
C LEU A 242 2.87 -12.07 22.73
N SER A 243 2.97 -13.37 22.97
CA SER A 243 3.61 -13.93 24.15
C SER A 243 4.96 -14.57 23.83
N LEU A 244 5.14 -15.04 22.59
CA LEU A 244 6.33 -15.72 22.10
C LEU A 244 7.50 -14.76 21.90
N ILE A 245 7.26 -13.59 21.29
CA ILE A 245 8.26 -12.55 21.06
C ILE A 245 7.79 -11.27 21.74
N ARG A 246 8.57 -10.79 22.72
CA ARG A 246 8.26 -9.60 23.55
C ARG A 246 9.34 -8.53 23.54
N ARG A 247 10.29 -8.67 22.63
CA ARG A 247 11.45 -7.81 22.47
C ARG A 247 11.62 -7.43 21.01
N GLN A 248 12.32 -6.34 20.78
CA GLN A 248 12.72 -5.90 19.45
C GLN A 248 14.22 -5.69 19.41
N SER A 249 14.81 -5.84 18.21
CA SER A 249 16.25 -5.71 18.03
C SER A 249 16.59 -4.83 16.84
N ARG A 250 17.84 -4.34 16.84
CA ARG A 250 18.48 -3.72 15.69
C ARG A 250 19.88 -4.28 15.56
N THR A 251 20.19 -4.85 14.41
CA THR A 251 21.47 -5.51 14.13
C THR A 251 22.34 -4.63 13.23
N GLU A 252 23.59 -4.44 13.65
CA GLU A 252 24.66 -3.93 12.82
C GLU A 252 25.57 -5.09 12.42
N GLN A 253 25.61 -5.40 11.13
CA GLN A 253 26.51 -6.40 10.57
C GLN A 253 27.92 -5.79 10.47
N ILE A 254 28.86 -6.32 11.24
CA ILE A 254 30.25 -5.83 11.24
C ILE A 254 31.12 -6.71 10.35
N GLY A 255 30.97 -8.04 10.45
CA GLY A 255 31.63 -9.01 9.57
C GLY A 255 33.17 -8.90 9.52
N GLY A 256 33.80 -8.48 10.62
CA GLY A 256 35.22 -8.12 10.66
C GLY A 256 36.04 -9.04 11.55
N GLU A 257 37.25 -9.42 11.11
CA GLU A 257 38.21 -10.11 11.97
C GLU A 257 38.68 -9.18 13.10
N LEU A 258 38.62 -9.68 14.34
CA LEU A 258 39.40 -9.17 15.46
C LEU A 258 40.83 -9.66 15.25
N ARG A 259 41.61 -8.88 14.50
CA ARG A 259 42.96 -9.26 14.08
C ARG A 259 43.87 -9.40 15.31
N GLY A 260 44.55 -10.55 15.39
CA GLY A 260 45.61 -10.79 16.38
C GLY A 260 46.95 -10.20 15.92
N HIS A 261 48.03 -10.67 16.52
CA HIS A 261 49.38 -10.30 16.09
C HIS A 261 49.72 -10.89 14.72
N VAL A 262 50.39 -10.13 13.86
CA VAL A 262 50.94 -10.65 12.61
C VAL A 262 52.39 -11.04 12.80
N VAL A 263 52.67 -12.28 12.44
CA VAL A 263 53.96 -12.94 12.66
C VAL A 263 54.53 -13.42 11.33
N SER A 264 55.85 -13.58 11.31
CA SER A 264 56.58 -14.08 10.15
C SER A 264 56.23 -15.54 9.84
N GLY A 265 56.08 -15.86 8.56
CA GLY A 265 55.85 -17.24 8.09
C GLY A 265 57.02 -18.20 8.38
N ASP A 266 58.25 -17.68 8.52
CA ASP A 266 59.44 -18.47 8.84
C ASP A 266 59.64 -18.65 10.36
N ASN A 267 58.97 -17.81 11.17
CA ASN A 267 59.04 -17.82 12.62
C ASN A 267 57.71 -17.31 13.19
N GLY A 268 56.80 -18.21 13.52
CA GLY A 268 55.44 -17.89 13.97
C GLY A 268 55.32 -17.16 15.32
N SER A 269 56.43 -16.67 15.88
CA SER A 269 56.44 -15.78 17.05
C SER A 269 57.03 -14.39 16.76
N LEU A 270 57.86 -14.23 15.72
CA LEU A 270 58.49 -12.95 15.39
C LEU A 270 57.47 -12.05 14.70
N LEU A 271 57.24 -10.83 15.19
CA LEU A 271 56.31 -9.89 14.57
C LEU A 271 56.81 -9.42 13.21
N GLU A 272 55.91 -9.41 12.23
CA GLU A 272 56.20 -8.95 10.88
C GLU A 272 55.25 -7.80 10.50
N SER A 273 55.83 -6.71 10.00
CA SER A 273 55.09 -5.56 9.49
C SER A 273 55.40 -5.32 8.02
N SER A 274 54.35 -5.16 7.21
CA SER A 274 54.46 -4.84 5.79
C SER A 274 54.84 -3.39 5.51
N SER A 275 54.62 -2.48 6.47
CA SER A 275 54.91 -1.04 6.34
C SER A 275 56.23 -0.63 6.99
N GLY A 276 56.80 -1.50 7.83
CA GLY A 276 57.93 -1.18 8.70
C GLY A 276 57.53 -0.55 10.04
N ASP A 277 56.26 -0.19 10.24
CA ASP A 277 55.73 0.24 11.54
C ASP A 277 55.28 -0.98 12.34
N LEU A 278 55.83 -1.16 13.54
CA LEU A 278 55.50 -2.29 14.41
C LEU A 278 54.04 -2.26 14.88
N ALA A 279 53.41 -1.08 14.93
CA ALA A 279 51.99 -0.95 15.28
C ALA A 279 51.08 -1.74 14.33
N ASP A 280 51.48 -1.90 13.07
CA ASP A 280 50.72 -2.66 12.09
C ASP A 280 50.75 -4.17 12.34
N ALA A 281 51.71 -4.67 13.13
CA ALA A 281 51.81 -6.08 13.50
C ALA A 281 51.08 -6.41 14.81
N LEU A 282 50.59 -5.39 15.54
CA LEU A 282 49.87 -5.55 16.80
C LEU A 282 48.35 -5.72 16.59
N PRO A 283 47.62 -6.25 17.59
CA PRO A 283 46.17 -6.36 17.52
C PRO A 283 45.50 -5.01 17.34
N MET A 284 44.50 -4.96 16.47
CA MET A 284 43.75 -3.74 16.19
C MET A 284 42.37 -3.78 16.85
N PRO A 285 41.95 -2.70 17.51
CA PRO A 285 40.60 -2.60 18.04
C PRO A 285 39.55 -2.61 16.94
N ARG A 286 38.37 -3.15 17.26
CA ARG A 286 37.15 -2.93 16.49
C ARG A 286 36.16 -2.16 17.35
N THR A 287 35.49 -1.21 16.72
CA THR A 287 34.43 -0.44 17.36
C THR A 287 33.05 -0.90 16.90
N ALA A 288 32.09 -0.80 17.81
CA ALA A 288 30.68 -1.00 17.56
C ALA A 288 29.90 0.05 18.36
N ALA A 289 28.75 0.50 17.87
CA ALA A 289 27.89 1.41 18.62
C ALA A 289 26.56 0.76 18.95
N THR A 290 25.95 1.15 20.06
CA THR A 290 24.56 0.82 20.33
C THR A 290 23.64 1.73 19.51
N ARG A 291 22.37 1.33 19.42
CA ARG A 291 21.29 2.28 19.17
C ARG A 291 20.96 3.07 20.43
N GLU A 292 19.96 3.93 20.35
CA GLU A 292 19.58 4.80 21.46
C GLU A 292 18.94 3.98 22.59
N ALA A 293 19.59 4.01 23.77
CA ALA A 293 19.06 3.50 25.03
C ALA A 293 18.51 2.05 24.97
N PRO A 294 19.29 1.06 24.51
CA PRO A 294 18.88 -0.33 24.59
C PRO A 294 18.84 -0.82 26.04
N ASP A 295 18.02 -1.82 26.32
CA ASP A 295 18.06 -2.57 27.58
C ASP A 295 19.22 -3.58 27.58
N GLU A 296 19.61 -4.04 26.40
CA GLU A 296 20.70 -4.99 26.21
C GLU A 296 21.47 -4.74 24.91
N GLN A 297 22.80 -4.92 24.96
CA GLN A 297 23.68 -4.90 23.80
C GLN A 297 24.45 -6.22 23.72
N GLN A 298 24.49 -6.83 22.54
CA GLN A 298 25.26 -8.05 22.30
C GLN A 298 26.37 -7.79 21.28
N LEU A 299 27.60 -8.21 21.61
CA LEU A 299 28.67 -8.41 20.65
C LEU A 299 28.82 -9.90 20.40
N GLN A 300 28.43 -10.34 19.22
CA GLN A 300 28.45 -11.75 18.85
C GLN A 300 29.73 -12.06 18.09
N ILE A 301 30.52 -12.99 18.61
CA ILE A 301 31.81 -13.39 18.07
C ILE A 301 31.80 -14.85 17.60
N ALA A 302 32.65 -15.15 16.63
CA ALA A 302 32.85 -16.51 16.12
C ALA A 302 34.33 -16.83 15.94
N PHE A 303 34.75 -17.96 16.50
CA PHE A 303 36.01 -18.64 16.21
C PHE A 303 35.77 -19.53 15.00
N THR A 304 35.89 -19.02 13.78
CA THR A 304 35.37 -19.69 12.56
C THR A 304 36.10 -21.00 12.24
N ALA A 305 37.41 -21.05 12.47
CA ALA A 305 38.24 -22.25 12.33
C ALA A 305 38.35 -23.07 13.64
N GLY A 306 37.53 -22.74 14.64
CA GLY A 306 37.67 -23.25 16.01
C GLY A 306 38.80 -22.57 16.77
N LEU A 307 39.16 -23.16 17.91
CA LEU A 307 40.20 -22.69 18.80
C LEU A 307 41.02 -23.90 19.28
N HIS A 308 42.11 -24.20 18.59
CA HIS A 308 42.92 -25.39 18.85
C HIS A 308 44.34 -25.26 18.28
N LEU A 309 45.23 -26.13 18.74
CA LEU A 309 46.54 -26.36 18.15
C LEU A 309 46.52 -27.69 17.39
N ASP A 310 47.08 -27.74 16.18
CA ASP A 310 47.11 -28.97 15.39
C ASP A 310 47.71 -30.16 16.17
N GLY A 311 46.99 -31.29 16.17
CA GLY A 311 47.49 -32.55 16.71
C GLY A 311 47.56 -32.62 18.23
N GLY A 312 46.93 -31.69 18.96
CA GLY A 312 46.80 -31.72 20.41
C GLY A 312 45.35 -31.51 20.88
N ASP A 313 45.10 -31.83 22.15
CA ASP A 313 43.86 -31.59 22.90
C ASP A 313 44.02 -30.48 23.96
N GLU A 314 45.16 -29.78 23.93
CA GLU A 314 45.50 -28.71 24.87
C GLU A 314 44.56 -27.51 24.67
N LYS A 315 43.96 -27.05 25.78
CA LYS A 315 43.10 -25.87 25.76
C LYS A 315 43.91 -24.62 25.44
N ILE A 316 43.49 -23.91 24.43
CA ILE A 316 44.00 -22.60 24.04
C ILE A 316 43.12 -21.53 24.67
N ARG A 317 43.72 -20.42 25.08
CA ARG A 317 43.07 -19.28 25.71
C ARG A 317 43.33 -18.01 24.90
N VAL A 318 42.31 -17.17 24.76
CA VAL A 318 42.35 -15.88 24.07
C VAL A 318 41.79 -14.81 25.01
N PRO A 319 42.59 -13.79 25.37
CA PRO A 319 42.13 -12.70 26.21
C PRO A 319 41.52 -11.57 25.36
N PHE A 320 40.55 -10.86 25.93
CA PHE A 320 39.81 -9.76 25.32
C PHE A 320 39.79 -8.57 26.27
N ARG A 321 40.11 -7.39 25.73
CA ARG A 321 39.93 -6.12 26.41
C ARG A 321 38.83 -5.34 25.72
N LEU A 322 37.92 -4.83 26.53
CA LEU A 322 36.81 -4.02 26.08
C LEU A 322 36.82 -2.70 26.82
N ARG A 323 36.46 -1.63 26.14
CA ARG A 323 36.19 -0.34 26.74
C ARG A 323 34.92 0.23 26.15
N LEU A 324 34.20 1.01 26.93
CA LEU A 324 32.99 1.69 26.49
C LEU A 324 33.03 3.16 26.84
N ARG A 325 32.31 3.97 26.09
CA ARG A 325 32.03 5.37 26.42
C ARG A 325 30.67 5.77 25.91
N ARG A 326 30.06 6.78 26.50
CA ARG A 326 28.84 7.36 25.95
C ARG A 326 29.19 8.15 24.69
N PHE A 327 28.32 8.14 23.70
CA PHE A 327 28.50 8.90 22.48
C PHE A 327 28.68 10.39 22.79
N GLY A 328 29.74 10.98 22.21
CA GLY A 328 30.13 12.37 22.46
C GLY A 328 31.05 12.60 23.66
N GLU A 329 31.31 11.59 24.49
CA GLU A 329 32.33 11.65 25.53
C GLU A 329 33.71 11.28 24.95
N GLU A 330 34.78 11.88 25.47
CA GLU A 330 36.15 11.55 25.05
C GLU A 330 36.74 10.43 25.91
N THR A 331 36.30 10.31 27.16
CA THR A 331 36.85 9.38 28.14
C THR A 331 36.30 7.98 27.94
N TRP A 332 37.19 7.02 27.69
CA TRP A 332 36.86 5.61 27.69
C TRP A 332 36.91 5.02 29.09
N ARG A 333 35.91 4.21 29.42
CA ARG A 333 35.84 3.41 30.65
C ARG A 333 36.22 1.97 30.31
N ASN A 334 37.23 1.45 30.98
CA ASN A 334 37.71 0.09 30.75
C ASN A 334 36.76 -0.92 31.41
N LEU A 335 36.45 -2.00 30.68
CA LEU A 335 35.70 -3.13 31.22
C LEU A 335 36.65 -4.20 31.75
N PRO A 336 36.16 -5.17 32.54
CA PRO A 336 36.96 -6.30 32.97
C PRO A 336 37.57 -7.04 31.77
N GLU A 337 38.84 -7.43 31.89
CA GLU A 337 39.52 -8.26 30.88
C GLU A 337 38.93 -9.66 30.91
N LEU A 338 38.43 -10.14 29.77
CA LEU A 338 37.75 -11.42 29.65
C LEU A 338 38.65 -12.45 28.98
N HIS A 339 38.66 -13.70 29.42
CA HIS A 339 39.41 -14.78 28.76
C HIS A 339 38.47 -15.87 28.28
N PHE A 340 38.53 -16.15 26.98
CA PHE A 340 37.87 -17.29 26.36
C PHE A 340 38.86 -18.45 26.22
N GLN A 341 38.42 -19.67 26.51
CA GLN A 341 39.23 -20.88 26.47
C GLN A 341 38.51 -21.98 25.70
N GLY A 342 39.24 -22.74 24.89
CA GLY A 342 38.68 -23.84 24.11
C GLY A 342 39.74 -24.80 23.58
N ALA A 343 39.32 -26.00 23.18
CA ALA A 343 40.13 -26.95 22.41
C ALA A 343 39.36 -27.47 21.18
N SER A 344 38.38 -26.69 20.71
CA SER A 344 37.47 -27.12 19.64
C SER A 344 38.12 -27.00 18.27
N VAL A 345 38.10 -28.10 17.52
CA VAL A 345 38.46 -28.16 16.10
C VAL A 345 37.35 -27.60 15.19
N ARG A 346 36.12 -27.53 15.72
CA ARG A 346 34.96 -26.96 15.03
C ARG A 346 34.80 -25.50 15.40
N GLY A 347 34.18 -24.74 14.51
CA GLY A 347 33.86 -23.35 14.79
C GLY A 347 33.04 -23.18 16.07
N VAL A 348 33.36 -22.17 16.87
CA VAL A 348 32.66 -21.87 18.13
C VAL A 348 32.09 -20.47 18.05
N ARG A 349 30.83 -20.32 18.44
CA ARG A 349 30.12 -19.04 18.50
C ARG A 349 29.91 -18.66 19.95
N SER A 350 29.99 -17.37 20.25
CA SER A 350 29.84 -16.88 21.62
C SER A 350 29.40 -15.42 21.65
N THR A 351 28.81 -14.99 22.76
CA THR A 351 28.26 -13.65 22.93
C THR A 351 28.90 -12.96 24.13
N ILE A 352 29.27 -11.69 23.96
CA ILE A 352 29.51 -10.77 25.08
C ILE A 352 28.26 -9.91 25.21
N ARG A 353 27.53 -10.06 26.31
CA ARG A 353 26.24 -9.42 26.57
C ARG A 353 26.40 -8.30 27.59
N PHE A 354 26.00 -7.08 27.24
CA PHE A 354 25.90 -5.95 28.16
C PHE A 354 24.43 -5.72 28.50
N ARG A 355 24.06 -5.76 29.77
CA ARG A 355 22.67 -5.60 30.21
C ARG A 355 22.52 -4.40 31.12
N TRP A 356 21.65 -3.46 30.75
CA TRP A 356 21.32 -2.32 31.60
C TRP A 356 20.29 -2.75 32.66
N VAL A 357 20.62 -2.53 33.93
CA VAL A 357 19.80 -2.93 35.08
C VAL A 357 19.66 -1.78 36.08
N ASP A 358 18.59 -1.76 36.87
CA ASP A 358 18.39 -0.70 37.88
C ASP A 358 19.28 -0.90 39.10
N ASP A 359 19.56 -2.16 39.46
CA ASP A 359 20.49 -2.52 40.51
C ASP A 359 21.50 -3.56 40.01
N ALA A 360 22.78 -3.19 40.03
CA ALA A 360 23.88 -4.05 39.65
C ALA A 360 24.49 -4.82 40.84
N SER A 361 23.75 -4.98 41.94
CA SER A 361 24.09 -5.85 43.07
C SER A 361 24.03 -7.36 42.76
N SER A 362 23.65 -7.73 41.53
CA SER A 362 23.57 -9.11 41.07
C SER A 362 24.91 -9.86 41.16
N PRO A 363 24.88 -11.19 41.42
CA PRO A 363 26.08 -11.96 41.72
C PRO A 363 27.00 -12.08 40.50
N SER A 364 28.29 -11.94 40.74
CA SER A 364 29.30 -12.45 39.81
C SER A 364 29.35 -13.95 39.91
N ASP A 365 29.43 -14.64 38.78
CA ASP A 365 29.49 -16.10 38.75
C ASP A 365 30.37 -16.61 37.61
N ALA A 366 31.17 -17.63 37.87
CA ALA A 366 31.95 -18.34 36.87
C ALA A 366 31.90 -19.84 37.16
N THR A 367 31.14 -20.56 36.34
CA THR A 367 30.93 -22.01 36.47
C THR A 367 31.58 -22.82 35.35
N ALA A 368 31.98 -22.14 34.26
CA ALA A 368 32.51 -22.80 33.08
C ALA A 368 34.01 -23.11 33.19
N THR A 369 34.39 -24.29 32.68
CA THR A 369 35.81 -24.69 32.51
C THR A 369 36.25 -24.67 31.04
N ASP A 370 35.33 -24.30 30.15
CA ASP A 370 35.48 -24.15 28.71
C ASP A 370 34.55 -23.02 28.25
N GLY A 371 34.96 -22.21 27.27
CA GLY A 371 34.30 -20.94 26.92
C GLY A 371 34.84 -19.76 27.72
N TRP A 372 33.98 -18.89 28.27
CA TRP A 372 34.43 -17.79 29.12
C TRP A 372 34.79 -18.30 30.52
N VAL A 373 36.06 -18.19 30.89
CA VAL A 373 36.60 -18.84 32.10
C VAL A 373 37.20 -17.87 33.11
N GLU A 374 37.48 -16.63 32.71
CA GLU A 374 38.08 -15.63 33.58
C GLU A 374 37.62 -14.22 33.22
N ALA A 375 37.32 -13.41 34.23
CA ALA A 375 37.13 -11.97 34.11
C ALA A 375 38.00 -11.26 35.16
N ARG A 376 38.63 -10.14 34.83
CA ARG A 376 39.63 -9.51 35.70
C ARG A 376 39.52 -7.99 35.72
N ILE A 377 39.54 -7.40 36.91
CA ILE A 377 39.49 -5.95 37.10
C ILE A 377 40.90 -5.33 37.13
N ALA A 378 41.92 -6.07 37.54
CA ALA A 378 43.31 -5.61 37.54
C ALA A 378 44.27 -6.63 36.89
N SER A 379 44.86 -6.27 35.75
CA SER A 379 45.91 -7.05 35.07
C SER A 379 47.27 -6.36 35.25
N PRO A 380 48.28 -7.02 35.85
CA PRO A 380 49.59 -6.42 36.06
C PRO A 380 50.31 -6.15 34.74
N ALA A 381 51.13 -5.09 34.73
CA ALA A 381 51.95 -4.74 33.58
C ALA A 381 53.12 -5.72 33.40
N GLN A 382 53.45 -6.06 32.15
CA GLN A 382 54.80 -6.54 31.83
C GLN A 382 55.82 -5.47 32.24
N ALA A 383 57.03 -5.87 32.64
CA ALA A 383 58.09 -4.94 33.01
C ALA A 383 58.31 -3.88 31.91
N GLY A 384 58.10 -2.59 32.23
CA GLY A 384 58.19 -1.46 31.30
C GLY A 384 56.90 -1.14 30.51
N GLY A 385 55.82 -1.90 30.69
CA GLY A 385 54.52 -1.68 30.05
C GLY A 385 53.47 -1.04 30.97
N SER A 386 52.21 -1.00 30.51
CA SER A 386 51.07 -0.47 31.27
C SER A 386 50.16 -1.58 31.79
N ALA A 387 49.65 -1.41 33.02
CA ALA A 387 48.66 -2.31 33.61
C ALA A 387 47.28 -2.03 33.02
N TRP A 388 46.43 -3.06 32.96
CA TRP A 388 45.01 -2.86 32.66
C TRP A 388 44.23 -2.76 33.97
N GLN A 389 43.48 -1.68 34.11
CA GLN A 389 42.61 -1.44 35.25
C GLN A 389 41.21 -1.19 34.70
N ALA A 390 40.25 -2.00 35.11
CA ALA A 390 38.84 -1.80 34.82
C ALA A 390 38.31 -0.58 35.59
N ASP A 391 37.18 -0.05 35.13
CA ASP A 391 36.49 1.02 35.83
C ASP A 391 36.14 0.59 37.28
N PRO A 392 36.31 1.47 38.29
CA PRO A 392 36.01 1.15 39.69
C PRO A 392 34.60 0.61 39.93
N TYR A 393 33.66 0.88 39.01
CA TYR A 393 32.33 0.29 39.03
C TYR A 393 32.31 -1.25 39.14
N PHE A 394 33.26 -1.93 38.49
CA PHE A 394 33.34 -3.39 38.46
C PHE A 394 34.10 -4.00 39.65
N ASP A 395 34.60 -3.15 40.55
CA ASP A 395 35.35 -3.54 41.74
C ASP A 395 34.45 -3.41 42.99
N ALA A 396 34.22 -4.52 43.69
CA ALA A 396 33.49 -4.53 44.95
C ALA A 396 34.31 -3.92 46.11
N ALA A 397 35.63 -3.77 45.94
CA ALA A 397 36.57 -3.27 46.92
C ALA A 397 36.45 -3.95 48.30
N ALA A 398 36.19 -5.27 48.31
CA ALA A 398 35.96 -6.06 49.52
C ALA A 398 37.22 -6.79 50.01
N GLY A 399 38.36 -6.63 49.31
CA GLY A 399 39.64 -7.25 49.65
C GLY A 399 39.76 -8.72 49.19
N GLY A 400 38.94 -9.10 48.21
CA GLY A 400 38.97 -10.38 47.52
C GLY A 400 40.01 -10.46 46.40
N ALA A 401 39.87 -11.46 45.53
CA ALA A 401 40.71 -11.63 44.36
C ALA A 401 40.28 -10.68 43.22
N ASP A 402 41.24 -10.04 42.55
CA ASP A 402 41.01 -9.12 41.41
C ASP A 402 40.53 -9.83 40.12
N TYR A 403 40.25 -11.13 40.18
CA TYR A 403 39.78 -11.92 39.05
C TYR A 403 38.72 -12.94 39.50
N LEU A 404 37.71 -13.08 38.66
CA LEU A 404 36.64 -14.06 38.72
C LEU A 404 37.04 -15.27 37.89
N SER A 405 36.97 -16.45 38.50
CA SER A 405 37.13 -17.76 37.87
C SER A 405 36.40 -18.80 38.73
N THR A 406 36.27 -20.04 38.24
CA THR A 406 35.73 -21.14 39.06
C THR A 406 36.45 -21.32 40.41
N SER A 407 37.74 -20.97 40.49
CA SER A 407 38.55 -21.09 41.72
C SER A 407 38.40 -19.92 42.70
N THR A 408 37.97 -18.75 42.21
CA THR A 408 37.86 -17.50 43.00
C THR A 408 36.43 -17.02 43.14
N ASN A 409 35.46 -17.75 42.60
CA ASN A 409 34.04 -17.37 42.52
C ASN A 409 33.43 -16.88 43.84
N SER A 410 33.83 -17.47 44.98
CA SER A 410 33.31 -17.11 46.30
C SER A 410 34.11 -16.05 47.05
N VAL A 411 35.23 -15.58 46.49
CA VAL A 411 36.19 -14.68 47.14
C VAL A 411 36.70 -13.57 46.21
N THR A 412 36.03 -13.33 45.08
CA THR A 412 36.42 -12.35 44.07
C THR A 412 35.84 -10.96 44.37
N ASP A 413 36.59 -9.92 44.00
CA ASP A 413 36.13 -8.52 44.03
C ASP A 413 35.48 -8.09 42.71
N VAL A 414 35.62 -8.88 41.63
CA VAL A 414 34.91 -8.63 40.38
C VAL A 414 33.39 -8.65 40.61
N LYS A 415 32.71 -7.57 40.22
CA LYS A 415 31.27 -7.36 40.37
C LYS A 415 30.55 -7.30 39.03
N GLY A 416 29.33 -7.85 38.96
CA GLY A 416 28.41 -7.67 37.83
C GLY A 416 28.83 -8.42 36.57
N VAL A 417 29.59 -9.51 36.70
CA VAL A 417 30.06 -10.33 35.57
C VAL A 417 29.66 -11.79 35.77
N VAL A 418 28.97 -12.37 34.79
CA VAL A 418 28.60 -13.78 34.77
C VAL A 418 29.22 -14.45 33.55
N LEU A 419 29.96 -15.54 33.78
CA LEU A 419 30.69 -16.26 32.74
C LEU A 419 30.14 -17.68 32.57
N SER A 420 29.86 -18.03 31.33
CA SER A 420 29.41 -19.35 30.90
C SER A 420 30.20 -19.82 29.67
N ARG A 421 29.88 -21.01 29.18
CA ARG A 421 30.56 -21.55 27.99
C ARG A 421 30.33 -20.71 26.73
N TYR A 422 29.12 -20.18 26.55
CA TYR A 422 28.73 -19.49 25.31
C TYR A 422 28.51 -18.00 25.52
N GLU A 423 28.47 -17.51 26.76
CA GLU A 423 28.18 -16.11 27.06
C GLU A 423 29.04 -15.55 28.19
N ALA A 424 29.54 -14.33 27.99
CA ALA A 424 30.03 -13.45 29.06
C ALA A 424 29.06 -12.29 29.21
N GLN A 425 28.35 -12.24 30.34
CA GLN A 425 27.38 -11.19 30.64
C GLN A 425 28.01 -10.16 31.58
N ILE A 426 27.89 -8.88 31.23
CA ILE A 426 28.33 -7.72 31.99
C ILE A 426 27.10 -6.86 32.31
N MET A 427 26.88 -6.57 33.57
CA MET A 427 25.75 -5.77 34.03
C MET A 427 26.17 -4.32 34.20
N LEU A 428 25.37 -3.41 33.65
CA LEU A 428 25.59 -1.97 33.67
C LEU A 428 24.42 -1.31 34.41
N SER A 429 24.68 -0.65 35.54
CA SER A 429 23.60 -0.01 36.29
C SER A 429 23.16 1.26 35.59
N ARG A 430 21.86 1.49 35.44
CA ARG A 430 21.31 2.70 34.81
C ARG A 430 21.68 4.00 35.55
N GLY A 431 22.07 3.92 36.82
CA GLY A 431 22.60 5.06 37.58
C GLY A 431 23.99 5.51 37.12
N GLU A 432 24.91 4.56 36.93
CA GLU A 432 26.31 4.81 36.53
C GLU A 432 26.51 4.87 35.00
N PHE A 433 25.66 4.16 34.27
CA PHE A 433 25.62 4.11 32.81
C PHE A 433 24.22 4.54 32.36
N PRO A 434 23.94 5.86 32.34
CA PRO A 434 22.61 6.36 31.99
C PRO A 434 22.20 5.93 30.58
N PRO A 435 20.89 5.77 30.31
CA PRO A 435 20.40 5.43 28.97
C PRO A 435 20.92 6.40 27.90
N GLY A 436 21.35 5.86 26.77
CA GLY A 436 21.90 6.63 25.66
C GLY A 436 22.59 5.74 24.63
N ILE A 437 23.29 6.38 23.70
CA ILE A 437 24.14 5.69 22.73
C ILE A 437 25.51 5.48 23.36
N TYR A 438 26.03 4.25 23.28
CA TYR A 438 27.37 3.89 23.74
C TYR A 438 28.21 3.35 22.59
N GLU A 439 29.47 3.74 22.57
CA GLU A 439 30.49 3.16 21.72
C GLU A 439 31.26 2.12 22.51
N PHE A 440 31.45 0.96 21.91
CA PHE A 440 32.24 -0.15 22.41
C PHE A 440 33.47 -0.28 21.55
N GLU A 441 34.61 -0.54 22.18
CA GLU A 441 35.81 -0.96 21.50
C GLU A 441 36.26 -2.31 22.08
N ILE A 442 36.49 -3.29 21.22
CA ILE A 442 36.95 -4.62 21.57
C ILE A 442 38.27 -4.92 20.86
N THR A 443 39.24 -5.40 21.63
CA THR A 443 40.55 -5.85 21.11
C THR A 443 40.90 -7.19 21.71
N ARG A 444 41.32 -8.14 20.88
CA ARG A 444 41.82 -9.44 21.34
C ARG A 444 43.33 -9.41 21.58
N GLY A 445 43.85 -10.20 22.51
CA GLY A 445 45.28 -10.49 22.63
C GLY A 445 45.71 -11.71 21.80
N TYR A 446 47.01 -12.04 21.81
CA TYR A 446 47.45 -13.31 21.21
C TYR A 446 46.94 -14.52 22.00
N ALA A 447 46.66 -15.60 21.28
CA ALA A 447 46.23 -16.86 21.86
C ALA A 447 47.41 -17.59 22.51
N PHE A 448 47.17 -18.26 23.63
CA PHE A 448 48.20 -19.03 24.35
C PHE A 448 47.68 -20.33 24.95
N ARG A 449 48.61 -21.23 25.25
CA ARG A 449 48.31 -22.52 25.87
C ARG A 449 47.91 -22.33 27.33
N ASN A 450 46.74 -22.85 27.72
CA ASN A 450 46.26 -22.70 29.10
C ASN A 450 47.19 -23.37 30.13
N ALA A 451 47.84 -24.48 29.79
CA ALA A 451 48.74 -25.17 30.73
C ALA A 451 49.97 -24.32 31.12
N GLN A 452 50.28 -23.29 30.34
CA GLN A 452 51.39 -22.38 30.58
C GLN A 452 50.98 -21.11 31.36
N TYR A 453 49.69 -20.92 31.58
CA TYR A 453 49.13 -19.73 32.19
C TYR A 453 48.73 -19.98 33.65
N SER A 454 49.16 -19.10 34.54
CA SER A 454 48.72 -19.06 35.94
C SER A 454 47.83 -17.84 36.16
N ALA A 455 46.53 -18.07 36.36
CA ALA A 455 45.55 -17.02 36.62
C ALA A 455 45.91 -16.22 37.89
N GLY A 456 46.18 -16.89 39.01
CA GLY A 456 46.49 -16.22 40.27
C GLY A 456 47.69 -15.26 40.22
N ALA A 457 48.71 -15.58 39.40
CA ALA A 457 49.89 -14.74 39.24
C ALA A 457 49.88 -13.86 37.98
N TYR A 458 48.90 -14.04 37.08
CA TYR A 458 48.88 -13.45 35.73
C TYR A 458 50.21 -13.65 34.99
N THR A 459 50.72 -14.88 34.98
CA THR A 459 51.98 -15.21 34.33
C THR A 459 51.79 -16.24 33.24
N LEU A 460 52.48 -16.04 32.11
CA LEU A 460 52.63 -17.01 31.05
C LEU A 460 54.08 -17.50 31.04
N ASN A 461 54.28 -18.80 31.27
CA ASN A 461 55.60 -19.41 31.48
C ASN A 461 56.40 -18.71 32.60
N GLY A 462 55.74 -18.38 33.71
CA GLY A 462 56.35 -17.82 34.93
C GLY A 462 56.73 -16.34 34.86
N SER A 463 56.41 -15.63 33.77
CA SER A 463 56.60 -14.18 33.64
C SER A 463 55.29 -13.47 33.34
N VAL A 464 55.11 -12.26 33.87
CA VAL A 464 53.98 -11.38 33.51
C VAL A 464 54.18 -10.91 32.07
N ARG A 465 53.17 -11.12 31.21
CA ARG A 465 53.22 -10.79 29.78
C ARG A 465 52.12 -9.80 29.42
N ASP A 466 52.43 -8.91 28.48
CA ASP A 466 51.40 -8.12 27.80
C ASP A 466 50.87 -8.92 26.60
N PHE A 467 49.60 -9.28 26.62
CA PHE A 467 48.98 -10.06 25.54
C PHE A 467 48.63 -9.23 24.28
N TRP A 468 48.73 -7.90 24.35
CA TRP A 468 48.45 -6.97 23.24
C TRP A 468 49.71 -6.31 22.69
N GLY A 469 50.82 -6.40 23.43
CA GLY A 469 52.13 -5.92 23.03
C GLY A 469 53.08 -7.05 22.64
N TYR A 470 54.37 -6.77 22.71
CA TYR A 470 55.43 -7.70 22.35
C TYR A 470 56.48 -7.85 23.46
N GLN A 471 57.33 -8.87 23.32
CA GLN A 471 58.52 -9.09 24.14
C GLN A 471 59.79 -8.98 23.30
N GLY A 472 60.91 -8.78 23.98
CA GLY A 472 62.22 -8.59 23.35
C GLY A 472 62.52 -7.12 23.08
N ASP A 473 63.65 -6.87 22.43
CA ASP A 473 64.02 -5.54 21.95
C ASP A 473 63.23 -5.18 20.69
N ALA A 474 63.05 -3.88 20.42
CA ALA A 474 62.36 -3.37 19.24
C ALA A 474 63.00 -3.82 17.91
N SER A 475 64.26 -4.29 17.96
CA SER A 475 64.97 -4.89 16.82
C SER A 475 64.59 -6.34 16.52
N SER A 476 63.92 -7.05 17.43
CA SER A 476 63.42 -8.43 17.23
C SER A 476 62.15 -8.65 18.08
N PRO A 477 61.07 -7.90 17.79
CA PRO A 477 59.84 -7.95 18.57
C PRO A 477 59.13 -9.28 18.32
N SER A 478 58.78 -10.00 19.38
CA SER A 478 58.12 -11.30 19.28
C SER A 478 56.99 -11.45 20.28
N ILE A 479 56.06 -12.36 20.04
CA ILE A 479 55.07 -12.81 21.03
C ILE A 479 55.61 -14.01 21.82
N ALA A 480 55.11 -14.20 23.04
CA ALA A 480 55.58 -15.26 23.93
C ALA A 480 55.09 -16.67 23.53
N GLN A 481 54.06 -16.75 22.69
CA GLN A 481 53.50 -17.99 22.15
C GLN A 481 53.55 -17.98 20.62
N THR A 482 54.10 -19.03 20.01
CA THR A 482 54.03 -19.19 18.54
C THR A 482 52.60 -19.40 18.05
N ARG A 483 52.27 -18.78 16.92
CA ARG A 483 51.04 -19.00 16.14
C ARG A 483 51.20 -20.13 15.12
N ASP A 484 52.37 -20.75 15.03
CA ASP A 484 52.57 -21.91 14.15
C ASP A 484 51.58 -23.02 14.50
N ARG A 485 50.81 -23.45 13.50
CA ARG A 485 49.79 -24.51 13.62
C ARG A 485 48.67 -24.20 14.64
N LEU A 486 48.45 -22.93 14.93
CA LEU A 486 47.43 -22.45 15.84
C LEU A 486 46.22 -21.94 15.06
N ALA A 487 45.06 -22.54 15.27
CA ALA A 487 43.78 -22.02 14.80
C ALA A 487 43.20 -21.10 15.88
N ASP A 488 43.24 -19.80 15.63
CA ASP A 488 42.72 -18.81 16.59
C ASP A 488 41.98 -17.64 15.95
N THR A 489 41.58 -17.71 14.68
CA THR A 489 40.87 -16.62 14.00
C THR A 489 39.55 -16.29 14.70
N VAL A 490 39.35 -15.01 15.08
CA VAL A 490 38.12 -14.52 15.72
C VAL A 490 37.48 -13.45 14.86
N GLN A 491 36.19 -13.59 14.59
CA GLN A 491 35.40 -12.58 13.91
C GLN A 491 34.40 -11.95 14.88
N LEU A 492 34.29 -10.63 14.84
CA LEU A 492 33.13 -9.90 15.35
C LEU A 492 32.06 -9.95 14.26
N VAL A 493 31.09 -10.84 14.45
CA VAL A 493 30.06 -11.14 13.44
C VAL A 493 29.11 -9.96 13.35
N ARG A 494 28.49 -9.61 14.48
CA ARG A 494 27.46 -8.58 14.55
C ARG A 494 27.40 -7.93 15.93
N SER A 495 26.83 -6.73 15.95
CA SER A 495 26.51 -5.95 17.14
C SER A 495 25.00 -5.77 17.18
N VAL A 496 24.32 -6.18 18.25
CA VAL A 496 22.86 -6.18 18.33
C VAL A 496 22.39 -5.37 19.53
N SER A 497 21.60 -4.32 19.28
CA SER A 497 20.87 -3.57 20.30
C SER A 497 19.48 -4.15 20.49
N ILE A 498 19.07 -4.38 21.73
CA ILE A 498 17.82 -5.04 22.10
C ILE A 498 17.07 -4.18 23.11
N TRP A 499 15.76 -4.05 22.90
CA TRP A 499 14.84 -3.42 23.85
C TRP A 499 13.83 -4.47 24.31
N GLU A 500 13.59 -4.54 25.62
CA GLU A 500 12.57 -5.39 26.23
C GLU A 500 11.19 -4.74 26.09
N GLU A 501 10.86 -4.39 24.84
CA GLU A 501 9.62 -3.78 24.41
C GLU A 501 8.94 -4.66 23.37
N HIS A 502 7.62 -4.73 23.46
CA HIS A 502 6.82 -5.49 22.50
C HIS A 502 7.01 -4.94 21.08
N PRO A 503 7.23 -5.80 20.06
CA PRO A 503 7.57 -5.37 18.71
C PRO A 503 6.43 -4.63 18.00
N LEU A 504 5.20 -4.75 18.49
CA LEU A 504 4.02 -4.03 17.97
C LEU A 504 3.60 -2.92 18.94
N PRO A 505 3.35 -1.69 18.44
CA PRO A 505 2.91 -0.58 19.28
C PRO A 505 1.46 -0.76 19.76
N THR A 506 0.59 -1.34 18.91
CA THR A 506 -0.83 -1.58 19.18
C THR A 506 -1.19 -3.04 18.90
N ASP A 507 -2.41 -3.41 19.29
CA ASP A 507 -2.91 -4.78 19.23
C ASP A 507 -3.85 -5.00 18.02
N ASP A 508 -4.03 -3.96 17.19
CA ASP A 508 -4.98 -3.92 16.05
C ASP A 508 -4.43 -4.56 14.75
N PHE A 509 -3.37 -5.35 14.88
CA PHE A 509 -2.72 -6.04 13.76
C PHE A 509 -2.89 -7.55 13.91
N ALA A 510 -3.28 -8.22 12.83
CA ALA A 510 -3.06 -9.66 12.75
C ALA A 510 -1.55 -9.89 12.75
N ALA A 511 -1.06 -10.80 13.59
CA ALA A 511 0.36 -10.98 13.80
C ALA A 511 0.76 -12.45 13.74
N ILE A 512 1.94 -12.70 13.19
CA ILE A 512 2.56 -14.02 13.11
C ILE A 512 3.96 -13.89 13.71
N ALA A 513 4.19 -14.47 14.88
CA ALA A 513 5.50 -14.58 15.50
C ALA A 513 6.09 -15.95 15.19
N VAL A 514 7.34 -15.98 14.73
CA VAL A 514 8.06 -17.22 14.41
C VAL A 514 9.43 -17.20 15.08
N ILE A 515 9.75 -18.29 15.77
CA ILE A 515 11.09 -18.59 16.27
C ILE A 515 11.59 -19.83 15.53
N ALA A 516 12.67 -19.71 14.78
CA ALA A 516 13.29 -20.84 14.09
C ALA A 516 14.71 -21.07 14.62
N ARG A 517 15.06 -22.34 14.82
CA ARG A 517 16.36 -22.78 15.37
C ARG A 517 17.14 -23.57 14.31
N ASN A 518 18.37 -23.13 14.02
CA ASN A 518 19.26 -23.68 13.00
C ASN A 518 18.61 -23.79 11.60
N GLN A 519 17.68 -22.89 11.32
CA GLN A 519 17.01 -22.79 10.03
C GLN A 519 16.97 -21.33 9.59
N GLU A 520 17.19 -21.11 8.31
CA GLU A 520 17.00 -19.79 7.69
C GLU A 520 15.50 -19.53 7.56
N LEU A 521 15.11 -18.29 7.85
CA LEU A 521 13.74 -17.82 7.74
C LEU A 521 13.68 -16.83 6.57
N ASP A 522 13.56 -17.35 5.36
CA ASP A 522 13.51 -16.53 4.14
C ASP A 522 12.08 -16.06 3.86
N ASP A 523 11.23 -16.97 3.41
CA ASP A 523 9.90 -16.65 2.89
C ASP A 523 8.79 -17.27 3.75
N VAL A 524 8.14 -16.44 4.57
CA VAL A 524 6.94 -16.79 5.32
C VAL A 524 5.70 -16.38 4.53
N SER A 525 4.88 -17.37 4.17
CA SER A 525 3.60 -17.14 3.48
C SER A 525 2.44 -17.75 4.23
N VAL A 526 1.26 -17.14 4.09
CA VAL A 526 0.04 -17.58 4.75
C VAL A 526 -1.16 -17.38 3.82
N LEU A 527 -2.16 -18.25 3.93
CA LEU A 527 -3.47 -18.00 3.36
C LEU A 527 -4.26 -17.15 4.36
N ALA A 528 -4.43 -15.88 4.05
CA ALA A 528 -5.14 -14.95 4.92
C ALA A 528 -6.54 -14.67 4.37
N SER A 529 -7.51 -14.60 5.27
CA SER A 529 -8.88 -14.19 4.98
C SER A 529 -9.28 -13.04 5.89
N GLY A 530 -9.58 -11.87 5.31
CA GLY A 530 -10.00 -10.70 6.08
C GLY A 530 -11.42 -10.90 6.65
N TYR A 531 -11.59 -10.67 7.95
CA TYR A 531 -12.91 -10.70 8.57
C TYR A 531 -13.69 -9.42 8.24
N VAL A 532 -14.95 -9.62 7.88
CA VAL A 532 -15.91 -8.54 7.61
C VAL A 532 -17.26 -8.86 8.23
N GLN A 533 -18.00 -7.80 8.58
CA GLN A 533 -19.39 -7.95 9.01
C GLN A 533 -20.27 -8.25 7.80
N ASP A 534 -20.96 -9.36 7.85
CA ASP A 534 -21.89 -9.82 6.84
C ASP A 534 -23.35 -9.78 7.32
N TRP A 535 -24.28 -9.88 6.38
CA TRP A 535 -25.71 -9.82 6.61
C TRP A 535 -26.24 -11.15 7.18
N ASP A 536 -26.78 -11.12 8.40
CA ASP A 536 -27.34 -12.28 9.09
C ASP A 536 -28.83 -12.55 8.77
N GLY A 537 -29.43 -11.73 7.89
CA GLY A 537 -30.87 -11.71 7.61
C GLY A 537 -31.61 -10.52 8.24
N THR A 538 -31.03 -9.89 9.26
CA THR A 538 -31.62 -8.77 10.00
C THR A 538 -30.67 -7.58 10.20
N ALA A 539 -29.37 -7.83 10.36
CA ALA A 539 -28.34 -6.83 10.59
C ALA A 539 -26.99 -7.24 9.97
N TRP A 540 -26.13 -6.24 9.75
CA TRP A 540 -24.72 -6.44 9.38
C TRP A 540 -23.89 -6.64 10.64
N SER A 541 -24.00 -7.82 11.26
CA SER A 541 -23.44 -8.06 12.59
C SER A 541 -22.56 -9.30 12.70
N ASP A 542 -22.70 -10.25 11.76
CA ASP A 542 -21.99 -11.52 11.80
C ASP A 542 -20.58 -11.37 11.22
N TRP A 543 -19.55 -11.70 12.01
CA TRP A 543 -18.18 -11.62 11.55
C TRP A 543 -17.79 -12.90 10.83
N VAL A 544 -17.58 -12.80 9.52
CA VAL A 544 -17.29 -13.95 8.67
C VAL A 544 -16.09 -13.70 7.77
N THR A 545 -15.56 -14.79 7.22
CA THR A 545 -14.64 -14.75 6.08
C THR A 545 -15.44 -15.10 4.83
N THR A 546 -15.46 -14.19 3.85
CA THR A 546 -16.24 -14.35 2.61
C THR A 546 -15.49 -13.71 1.46
N SER A 547 -15.67 -14.24 0.25
CA SER A 547 -15.16 -13.60 -0.97
C SER A 547 -16.23 -12.75 -1.68
N ASN A 548 -17.44 -12.62 -1.12
CA ASN A 548 -18.47 -11.76 -1.67
C ASN A 548 -18.02 -10.28 -1.58
N PRO A 549 -18.09 -9.48 -2.65
CA PRO A 549 -17.60 -8.10 -2.65
C PRO A 549 -18.45 -7.13 -1.81
N ALA A 550 -19.73 -7.41 -1.54
CA ALA A 550 -20.63 -6.48 -0.85
C ALA A 550 -20.26 -6.20 0.62
N PRO A 551 -19.99 -7.22 1.46
CA PRO A 551 -19.50 -7.01 2.83
C PRO A 551 -18.19 -6.23 2.88
N HIS A 552 -17.27 -6.50 1.93
CA HIS A 552 -15.98 -5.80 1.84
C HIS A 552 -16.15 -4.33 1.45
N LEU A 553 -17.04 -4.01 0.50
CA LEU A 553 -17.32 -2.62 0.15
C LEU A 553 -17.89 -1.86 1.35
N ARG A 554 -18.80 -2.49 2.12
CA ARG A 554 -19.35 -1.90 3.35
C ARG A 554 -18.26 -1.64 4.40
N ASP A 555 -17.38 -2.60 4.62
CA ASP A 555 -16.25 -2.48 5.55
C ASP A 555 -15.25 -1.38 5.12
N ILE A 556 -14.99 -1.22 3.81
CA ILE A 556 -14.15 -0.12 3.30
C ILE A 556 -14.76 1.26 3.61
N ILE A 557 -16.09 1.39 3.60
CA ILE A 557 -16.78 2.67 3.83
C ILE A 557 -16.92 3.00 5.33
N GLY A 558 -17.28 2.00 6.14
CA GLY A 558 -17.69 2.20 7.54
C GLY A 558 -17.00 1.28 8.56
N GLY A 559 -16.03 0.48 8.14
CA GLY A 559 -15.34 -0.50 8.98
C GLY A 559 -14.24 0.10 9.85
N MET A 560 -13.60 -0.77 10.62
CA MET A 560 -12.68 -0.37 11.70
C MET A 560 -11.40 0.33 11.22
N LEU A 561 -10.94 0.03 10.01
CA LEU A 561 -9.73 0.65 9.45
C LEU A 561 -10.01 1.99 8.79
N SER A 562 -11.27 2.36 8.63
CA SER A 562 -11.66 3.64 8.03
C SER A 562 -11.59 4.73 9.07
N ALA A 563 -10.50 5.51 9.03
CA ALA A 563 -10.26 6.63 9.96
C ALA A 563 -11.42 7.65 10.01
N LYS A 564 -12.20 7.76 8.94
CA LYS A 564 -13.45 8.53 8.87
C LYS A 564 -14.60 7.64 8.41
N ALA A 565 -14.94 6.65 9.22
CA ALA A 565 -16.06 5.76 8.97
C ALA A 565 -17.38 6.53 8.78
N VAL A 566 -18.11 6.19 7.71
CA VAL A 566 -19.45 6.74 7.47
C VAL A 566 -20.42 6.21 8.52
N HIS A 567 -21.30 7.08 9.03
CA HIS A 567 -22.30 6.67 10.02
C HIS A 567 -23.24 5.60 9.43
N PRO A 568 -23.58 4.52 10.18
CA PRO A 568 -24.40 3.42 9.67
C PRO A 568 -25.74 3.85 9.05
N ASP A 569 -26.38 4.92 9.56
CA ASP A 569 -27.65 5.45 9.01
C ASP A 569 -27.51 6.08 7.63
N LEU A 570 -26.30 6.52 7.28
CA LEU A 570 -25.96 7.06 5.97
C LEU A 570 -25.55 5.95 4.99
N VAL A 571 -25.55 4.69 5.41
CA VAL A 571 -25.28 3.55 4.53
C VAL A 571 -26.60 2.99 3.97
N ASP A 572 -26.67 2.78 2.67
CA ASP A 572 -27.80 2.15 1.98
C ASP A 572 -27.69 0.62 2.11
N ASN A 573 -28.11 0.12 3.28
CA ASN A 573 -28.08 -1.32 3.57
C ASN A 573 -28.97 -2.12 2.61
N ALA A 574 -30.09 -1.56 2.13
CA ALA A 574 -31.00 -2.28 1.24
C ALA A 574 -30.34 -2.55 -0.13
N ALA A 575 -29.68 -1.53 -0.70
CA ALA A 575 -28.93 -1.70 -1.95
C ALA A 575 -27.76 -2.69 -1.79
N LEU A 576 -27.04 -2.64 -0.66
CA LEU A 576 -25.94 -3.56 -0.38
C LEU A 576 -26.39 -5.01 -0.18
N VAL A 577 -27.52 -5.24 0.51
CA VAL A 577 -28.09 -6.60 0.68
C VAL A 577 -28.53 -7.16 -0.67
N ALA A 578 -29.25 -6.37 -1.48
CA ALA A 578 -29.67 -6.81 -2.81
C ALA A 578 -28.47 -7.14 -3.72
N TRP A 579 -27.39 -6.35 -3.64
CA TRP A 579 -26.16 -6.61 -4.38
C TRP A 579 -25.41 -7.83 -3.85
N ARG A 580 -25.36 -8.03 -2.53
CA ARG A 580 -24.79 -9.22 -1.89
C ARG A 580 -25.45 -10.49 -2.40
N ASP A 581 -26.78 -10.51 -2.41
CA ASP A 581 -27.56 -11.69 -2.85
C ASP A 581 -27.35 -11.94 -4.34
N ALA A 582 -27.33 -10.89 -5.16
CA ALA A 582 -26.98 -11.01 -6.59
C ALA A 582 -25.57 -11.58 -6.79
N CYS A 583 -24.57 -11.08 -6.06
CA CYS A 583 -23.21 -11.62 -6.14
C CYS A 583 -23.14 -13.10 -5.72
N ALA A 584 -23.98 -13.53 -4.76
CA ALA A 584 -24.05 -14.92 -4.33
C ALA A 584 -24.70 -15.82 -5.41
N VAL A 585 -25.71 -15.33 -6.13
CA VAL A 585 -26.37 -16.06 -7.22
C VAL A 585 -25.47 -16.18 -8.45
N GLU A 586 -24.84 -15.07 -8.86
CA GLU A 586 -23.98 -15.01 -10.05
C GLU A 586 -22.56 -15.53 -9.79
N GLY A 587 -22.18 -15.76 -8.53
CA GLY A 587 -20.86 -16.25 -8.16
C GLY A 587 -19.75 -15.20 -8.24
N TYR A 588 -20.07 -13.91 -8.15
CA TYR A 588 -19.07 -12.84 -8.18
C TYR A 588 -18.23 -12.81 -6.90
N THR A 589 -16.91 -12.83 -7.05
CA THR A 589 -15.97 -12.83 -5.92
C THR A 589 -14.89 -11.77 -6.03
N CYS A 590 -14.35 -11.34 -4.89
CA CYS A 590 -13.22 -10.43 -4.80
C CYS A 590 -12.20 -10.96 -3.78
N ASN A 591 -10.99 -11.25 -4.26
CA ASN A 591 -9.85 -11.74 -3.49
C ASN A 591 -8.61 -10.89 -3.80
N ALA A 592 -8.45 -9.78 -3.06
CA ALA A 592 -7.44 -8.76 -3.32
C ALA A 592 -6.52 -8.53 -2.11
N ILE A 593 -5.30 -8.08 -2.37
CA ILE A 593 -4.45 -7.49 -1.33
C ILE A 593 -4.50 -5.99 -1.56
N LEU A 594 -4.94 -5.23 -0.55
CA LEU A 594 -5.06 -3.78 -0.60
C LEU A 594 -3.97 -3.15 0.27
N GLU A 595 -3.11 -2.36 -0.35
CA GLU A 595 -2.03 -1.61 0.30
C GLU A 595 -1.83 -0.25 -0.38
N ASP A 596 -1.57 0.81 0.39
CA ASP A 596 -1.31 2.17 -0.11
C ASP A 596 -2.40 2.74 -1.07
N LEU A 597 -3.66 2.36 -0.83
CA LEU A 597 -4.81 2.80 -1.62
C LEU A 597 -5.67 3.82 -0.86
N THR A 598 -6.30 4.71 -1.63
CA THR A 598 -7.37 5.55 -1.08
C THR A 598 -8.64 4.70 -0.91
N VAL A 599 -9.54 5.12 -0.02
CA VAL A 599 -10.86 4.45 0.16
C VAL A 599 -11.61 4.34 -1.17
N ALA A 600 -11.53 5.36 -2.03
CA ALA A 600 -12.19 5.35 -3.33
C ALA A 600 -11.56 4.35 -4.31
N ASP A 601 -10.23 4.22 -4.32
CA ASP A 601 -9.54 3.24 -5.17
C ASP A 601 -9.77 1.80 -4.68
N ALA A 602 -9.72 1.57 -3.37
CA ALA A 602 -10.06 0.28 -2.76
C ALA A 602 -11.51 -0.12 -3.09
N ALA A 603 -12.46 0.79 -2.88
CA ALA A 603 -13.87 0.58 -3.22
C ALA A 603 -14.10 0.37 -4.72
N ARG A 604 -13.31 1.00 -5.60
CA ARG A 604 -13.37 0.76 -7.04
C ARG A 604 -12.95 -0.65 -7.39
N ILE A 605 -11.87 -1.17 -6.81
CA ILE A 605 -11.39 -2.55 -7.05
C ILE A 605 -12.45 -3.55 -6.60
N VAL A 606 -12.91 -3.43 -5.34
CA VAL A 606 -13.90 -4.35 -4.76
C VAL A 606 -15.24 -4.26 -5.48
N GLY A 607 -15.72 -3.05 -5.76
CA GLY A 607 -16.95 -2.82 -6.51
C GLY A 607 -16.88 -3.44 -7.91
N ALA A 608 -15.80 -3.17 -8.65
CA ALA A 608 -15.66 -3.63 -10.02
C ALA A 608 -15.60 -5.17 -10.12
N ALA A 609 -15.05 -5.86 -9.12
CA ALA A 609 -15.08 -7.32 -9.07
C ALA A 609 -16.53 -7.90 -9.03
N GLY A 610 -17.48 -7.15 -8.47
CA GLY A 610 -18.91 -7.51 -8.47
C GLY A 610 -19.78 -6.69 -9.42
N TYR A 611 -19.21 -6.17 -10.52
CA TYR A 611 -19.91 -5.35 -11.52
C TYR A 611 -20.65 -4.13 -10.91
N GLY A 612 -20.04 -3.55 -9.88
CA GLY A 612 -20.56 -2.41 -9.13
C GLY A 612 -19.54 -1.28 -8.96
N GLN A 613 -20.02 -0.14 -8.50
CA GLN A 613 -19.21 1.00 -8.10
C GLN A 613 -19.80 1.60 -6.83
N LEU A 614 -18.93 2.22 -6.02
CA LEU A 614 -19.34 3.04 -4.89
C LEU A 614 -20.35 4.12 -5.31
N GLY A 615 -21.57 4.03 -4.77
CA GLY A 615 -22.62 5.03 -4.93
C GLY A 615 -22.54 6.05 -3.79
N MET A 616 -22.30 7.32 -4.14
CA MET A 616 -22.30 8.44 -3.20
C MET A 616 -23.47 9.36 -3.57
N SER A 617 -24.58 9.23 -2.84
CA SER A 617 -25.74 10.12 -2.95
C SER A 617 -26.10 10.63 -1.55
N GLU A 618 -27.39 10.71 -1.19
CA GLU A 618 -27.84 10.97 0.19
C GLU A 618 -27.35 9.88 1.16
N LYS A 619 -27.25 8.64 0.64
CA LYS A 619 -26.66 7.49 1.31
C LYS A 619 -25.51 6.93 0.49
N TRP A 620 -24.61 6.26 1.18
CA TRP A 620 -23.47 5.53 0.66
C TRP A 620 -23.89 4.09 0.39
N GLY A 621 -23.79 3.64 -0.85
CA GLY A 621 -24.20 2.30 -1.24
C GLY A 621 -23.44 1.82 -2.47
N VAL A 622 -24.10 1.02 -3.29
CA VAL A 622 -23.54 0.48 -4.53
C VAL A 622 -24.43 0.83 -5.71
N VAL A 623 -23.81 1.25 -6.80
CA VAL A 623 -24.43 1.33 -8.12
C VAL A 623 -23.92 0.14 -8.92
N ARG A 624 -24.80 -0.81 -9.23
CA ARG A 624 -24.47 -2.02 -9.97
C ARG A 624 -25.00 -1.99 -11.40
N ASP A 625 -24.33 -2.70 -12.29
CA ASP A 625 -24.83 -3.00 -13.63
C ASP A 625 -25.29 -4.46 -13.72
N TYR A 626 -26.44 -4.68 -14.35
CA TYR A 626 -27.08 -5.99 -14.50
C TYR A 626 -28.15 -5.92 -15.59
N ASP A 627 -28.73 -7.06 -15.98
CA ASP A 627 -29.82 -7.09 -16.96
C ASP A 627 -31.10 -6.46 -16.40
N ARG A 628 -31.59 -5.42 -17.08
CA ARG A 628 -32.79 -4.67 -16.72
C ARG A 628 -33.92 -4.78 -17.74
N SER A 629 -33.81 -5.73 -18.66
CA SER A 629 -34.80 -5.94 -19.74
C SER A 629 -36.23 -6.11 -19.20
N GLY A 630 -36.40 -6.71 -18.01
CA GLY A 630 -37.70 -6.90 -17.36
C GLY A 630 -38.17 -5.74 -16.48
N GLU A 631 -37.36 -4.70 -16.28
CA GLU A 631 -37.69 -3.57 -15.41
C GLU A 631 -38.37 -2.44 -16.18
N THR A 632 -39.31 -1.75 -15.55
CA THR A 632 -39.91 -0.52 -16.08
C THR A 632 -39.03 0.69 -15.72
N PRO A 633 -38.81 1.66 -16.63
CA PRO A 633 -38.03 2.84 -16.32
C PRO A 633 -38.63 3.63 -15.15
N VAL A 634 -37.77 4.13 -14.26
CA VAL A 634 -38.15 4.94 -13.09
C VAL A 634 -38.77 6.26 -13.52
N GLN A 635 -38.32 6.80 -14.64
CA GLN A 635 -38.74 8.09 -15.15
C GLN A 635 -38.61 8.18 -16.66
N VAL A 636 -39.46 9.00 -17.30
CA VAL A 636 -39.38 9.32 -18.73
C VAL A 636 -39.07 10.80 -18.94
N PHE A 637 -38.03 11.08 -19.73
CA PHE A 637 -37.68 12.42 -20.18
C PHE A 637 -38.21 12.68 -21.59
N THR A 638 -38.83 13.84 -21.73
CA THR A 638 -39.41 14.36 -22.97
C THR A 638 -38.98 15.81 -23.14
N PRO A 639 -39.03 16.40 -24.36
CA PRO A 639 -38.76 17.83 -24.56
C PRO A 639 -39.61 18.80 -23.72
N ARG A 640 -40.67 18.34 -23.04
CA ARG A 640 -41.45 19.15 -22.06
C ARG A 640 -40.82 19.16 -20.67
N GLU A 641 -40.10 18.11 -20.30
CA GLU A 641 -39.51 17.92 -18.96
C GLU A 641 -38.00 18.24 -18.94
N ALA A 642 -37.35 18.13 -20.11
CA ALA A 642 -35.92 18.33 -20.27
C ALA A 642 -35.61 19.23 -21.47
N SER A 643 -34.53 19.98 -21.36
CA SER A 643 -34.01 20.87 -22.40
C SER A 643 -32.54 20.53 -22.71
N GLY A 644 -31.97 21.15 -23.75
CA GLY A 644 -30.54 20.99 -24.06
C GLY A 644 -30.13 19.59 -24.47
N PHE A 645 -31.05 18.78 -25.00
CA PHE A 645 -30.76 17.41 -25.42
C PHE A 645 -29.66 17.40 -26.50
N SER A 646 -28.62 16.62 -26.24
CA SER A 646 -27.52 16.40 -27.17
C SER A 646 -27.02 14.96 -27.02
N TRP A 647 -26.37 14.44 -28.07
CA TRP A 647 -25.74 13.13 -28.00
C TRP A 647 -24.43 13.13 -28.76
N SER A 648 -23.51 12.30 -28.30
CA SER A 648 -22.21 12.08 -28.93
C SER A 648 -21.94 10.58 -29.00
N ARG A 649 -21.27 10.14 -30.07
CA ARG A 649 -20.90 8.75 -30.24
C ARG A 649 -19.40 8.65 -30.47
N ALA A 650 -18.74 7.91 -29.59
CA ALA A 650 -17.34 7.58 -29.74
C ALA A 650 -17.20 6.41 -30.74
N PHE A 651 -16.39 6.63 -31.78
CA PHE A 651 -15.93 5.56 -32.67
C PHE A 651 -14.50 5.19 -32.26
N ALA A 652 -14.35 4.64 -31.06
CA ALA A 652 -13.06 4.26 -30.53
C ALA A 652 -12.50 3.03 -31.28
N ASP A 653 -11.21 3.08 -31.64
CA ASP A 653 -10.48 1.92 -32.12
C ASP A 653 -10.26 0.95 -30.96
N LEU A 654 -11.10 -0.10 -30.89
CA LEU A 654 -10.99 -1.15 -29.88
C LEU A 654 -9.87 -2.13 -30.25
N PRO A 655 -9.05 -2.58 -29.29
CA PRO A 655 -8.03 -3.58 -29.54
C PRO A 655 -8.66 -4.93 -29.95
N ASP A 656 -7.86 -5.78 -30.59
CA ASP A 656 -8.28 -7.11 -30.99
C ASP A 656 -8.21 -8.11 -29.83
N GLY A 657 -7.50 -7.78 -28.75
CA GLY A 657 -7.50 -8.57 -27.51
C GLY A 657 -6.83 -7.85 -26.34
N PHE A 658 -7.02 -8.42 -25.15
CA PHE A 658 -6.32 -8.02 -23.94
C PHE A 658 -5.35 -9.09 -23.46
N ARG A 659 -4.14 -8.66 -23.10
CA ARG A 659 -3.18 -9.41 -22.30
C ARG A 659 -3.40 -9.05 -20.85
N VAL A 660 -4.28 -9.79 -20.18
CA VAL A 660 -4.62 -9.56 -18.78
C VAL A 660 -3.59 -10.22 -17.88
N THR A 661 -3.05 -9.46 -16.95
CA THR A 661 -2.22 -9.95 -15.85
C THR A 661 -3.10 -10.06 -14.60
N PHE A 662 -3.13 -11.23 -13.97
CA PHE A 662 -3.90 -11.51 -12.76
C PHE A 662 -3.18 -12.56 -11.91
N VAL A 663 -3.71 -12.87 -10.73
CA VAL A 663 -3.15 -13.87 -9.82
C VAL A 663 -4.00 -15.14 -9.88
N ASP A 664 -3.40 -16.31 -10.08
CA ASP A 664 -4.14 -17.56 -10.32
C ASP A 664 -4.18 -18.44 -9.06
N ARG A 665 -5.35 -18.57 -8.43
CA ARG A 665 -5.57 -19.38 -7.22
C ARG A 665 -5.18 -20.84 -7.41
N ASP A 666 -5.47 -21.41 -8.57
CA ASP A 666 -5.22 -22.83 -8.86
C ASP A 666 -3.72 -23.12 -9.08
N ARG A 667 -2.90 -22.06 -9.17
CA ARG A 667 -1.44 -22.10 -9.26
C ARG A 667 -0.77 -21.47 -8.05
N ASP A 668 -1.34 -21.71 -6.86
CA ASP A 668 -0.82 -21.20 -5.57
C ASP A 668 -0.63 -19.67 -5.56
N TYR A 669 -1.57 -18.96 -6.20
CA TYR A 669 -1.55 -17.50 -6.34
C TYR A 669 -0.31 -16.97 -7.07
N ALA A 670 0.23 -17.71 -8.03
CA ALA A 670 1.24 -17.21 -8.95
C ALA A 670 0.64 -16.19 -9.94
N GLN A 671 1.41 -15.14 -10.26
CA GLN A 671 1.01 -14.17 -11.27
C GLN A 671 1.02 -14.83 -12.67
N ARG A 672 -0.08 -14.69 -13.40
CA ARG A 672 -0.28 -15.27 -14.72
C ARG A 672 -0.74 -14.20 -15.70
N GLN A 673 -0.38 -14.39 -16.96
CA GLN A 673 -0.89 -13.61 -18.06
C GLN A 673 -1.82 -14.46 -18.92
N LEU A 674 -3.00 -13.92 -19.20
CA LEU A 674 -4.01 -14.52 -20.05
C LEU A 674 -4.25 -13.64 -21.26
N MET A 675 -4.20 -14.24 -22.45
CA MET A 675 -4.61 -13.57 -23.67
C MET A 675 -6.08 -13.87 -23.93
N VAL A 676 -6.90 -12.82 -24.00
CA VAL A 676 -8.32 -12.91 -24.33
C VAL A 676 -8.58 -12.05 -25.56
N TYR A 677 -8.93 -12.70 -26.67
CA TYR A 677 -9.25 -12.02 -27.92
C TYR A 677 -10.73 -11.66 -27.97
N ARG A 678 -11.03 -10.59 -28.70
CA ARG A 678 -12.38 -10.21 -29.07
C ARG A 678 -12.95 -11.20 -30.10
N ASP A 679 -14.26 -11.43 -30.04
CA ASP A 679 -14.96 -12.37 -30.93
C ASP A 679 -14.66 -12.13 -32.41
N GLY A 680 -14.26 -13.20 -33.10
CA GLY A 680 -13.96 -13.18 -34.52
C GLY A 680 -12.66 -12.46 -34.93
N ARG A 681 -11.80 -12.05 -33.98
CA ARG A 681 -10.52 -11.36 -34.25
C ARG A 681 -9.31 -12.02 -33.56
N PRO A 682 -9.01 -13.30 -33.83
CA PRO A 682 -7.80 -13.93 -33.28
C PRO A 682 -6.53 -13.30 -33.87
N GLY A 683 -5.55 -12.97 -33.01
CA GLY A 683 -4.17 -12.67 -33.44
C GLY A 683 -3.88 -11.23 -33.91
N GLY A 684 -4.61 -10.22 -33.42
CA GLY A 684 -4.42 -8.80 -33.77
C GLY A 684 -3.66 -7.95 -32.73
N LEU A 685 -3.91 -6.63 -32.72
CA LEU A 685 -3.33 -5.69 -31.75
C LEU A 685 -3.84 -5.99 -30.34
N VAL A 686 -2.93 -6.20 -29.41
CA VAL A 686 -3.25 -6.53 -28.02
C VAL A 686 -2.77 -5.46 -27.07
N GLU A 687 -3.57 -5.16 -26.06
CA GLU A 687 -3.21 -4.24 -24.99
C GLU A 687 -3.02 -4.97 -23.67
N GLN A 688 -2.08 -4.50 -22.84
CA GLN A 688 -1.84 -5.08 -21.53
C GLN A 688 -2.70 -4.40 -20.46
N VAL A 689 -3.33 -5.21 -19.61
CA VAL A 689 -4.16 -4.77 -18.49
C VAL A 689 -3.81 -5.60 -17.27
N THR A 690 -3.93 -5.02 -16.07
CA THR A 690 -3.83 -5.76 -14.81
C THR A 690 -5.18 -5.72 -14.11
N TYR A 691 -5.73 -6.87 -13.76
CA TYR A 691 -6.94 -6.99 -12.95
C TYR A 691 -6.56 -7.44 -11.54
N GLU A 692 -7.08 -6.72 -10.56
CA GLU A 692 -6.99 -7.09 -9.14
C GLU A 692 -8.32 -7.67 -8.65
N GLY A 693 -8.25 -8.52 -7.63
CA GLY A 693 -9.42 -9.14 -7.00
C GLY A 693 -9.95 -10.41 -7.69
N LEU A 694 -9.74 -10.56 -9.00
CA LEU A 694 -10.15 -11.76 -9.75
C LEU A 694 -9.02 -12.80 -9.71
N VAL A 695 -9.32 -14.03 -9.25
CA VAL A 695 -8.29 -15.04 -8.96
C VAL A 695 -8.44 -16.33 -9.77
N THR A 696 -9.45 -16.42 -10.62
CA THR A 696 -9.66 -17.55 -11.53
C THR A 696 -9.69 -17.10 -12.99
N GLU A 697 -9.32 -18.01 -13.89
CA GLU A 697 -9.36 -17.72 -15.34
C GLU A 697 -10.78 -17.42 -15.84
N ALA A 698 -11.80 -18.08 -15.28
CA ALA A 698 -13.20 -17.89 -15.66
C ALA A 698 -13.67 -16.45 -15.38
N GLU A 699 -13.46 -15.98 -14.15
CA GLU A 699 -13.80 -14.60 -13.73
C GLU A 699 -13.13 -13.55 -14.64
N VAL A 700 -11.85 -13.77 -14.98
CA VAL A 700 -11.11 -12.85 -15.85
C VAL A 700 -11.69 -12.82 -17.27
N ARG A 701 -12.06 -13.97 -17.83
CA ARG A 701 -12.65 -14.05 -19.18
C ARG A 701 -14.00 -13.36 -19.24
N GLU A 702 -14.87 -13.59 -18.26
CA GLU A 702 -16.17 -12.94 -18.15
C GLU A 702 -16.03 -11.42 -18.00
N ARG A 703 -15.05 -10.97 -17.21
CA ARG A 703 -14.77 -9.55 -17.05
C ARG A 703 -14.30 -8.90 -18.35
N VAL A 704 -13.39 -9.53 -19.08
CA VAL A 704 -12.93 -9.04 -20.39
C VAL A 704 -14.08 -8.98 -21.40
N ALA A 705 -14.93 -10.02 -21.44
CA ALA A 705 -16.07 -10.07 -22.35
C ALA A 705 -17.04 -8.91 -22.08
N TYR A 706 -17.34 -8.65 -20.80
CA TYR A 706 -18.12 -7.50 -20.38
C TYR A 706 -17.48 -6.17 -20.79
N ASP A 707 -16.18 -5.97 -20.55
CA ASP A 707 -15.49 -4.72 -20.88
C ASP A 707 -15.54 -4.44 -22.40
N PHE A 708 -15.35 -5.46 -23.25
CA PHE A 708 -15.52 -5.34 -24.70
C PHE A 708 -16.96 -5.06 -25.13
N ALA A 709 -17.94 -5.76 -24.54
CA ALA A 709 -19.35 -5.58 -24.86
C ALA A 709 -19.83 -4.18 -24.50
N ASN A 710 -19.43 -3.68 -23.34
CA ASN A 710 -19.74 -2.35 -22.84
C ASN A 710 -19.15 -1.26 -23.75
N ALA A 711 -17.86 -1.37 -24.11
CA ALA A 711 -17.21 -0.42 -25.01
C ALA A 711 -17.85 -0.39 -26.41
N ARG A 712 -18.33 -1.53 -26.91
CA ARG A 712 -18.99 -1.62 -28.23
C ARG A 712 -20.43 -1.13 -28.21
N ARG A 713 -21.20 -1.50 -27.20
CA ARG A 713 -22.66 -1.28 -27.18
C ARG A 713 -23.06 0.03 -26.49
N ARG A 714 -22.25 0.55 -25.57
CA ARG A 714 -22.51 1.82 -24.84
C ARG A 714 -21.58 2.96 -25.24
N GLY A 715 -21.05 2.95 -26.47
CA GLY A 715 -20.21 4.03 -27.00
C GLY A 715 -20.95 5.32 -27.36
N THR A 716 -22.25 5.44 -27.04
CA THR A 716 -23.05 6.66 -27.27
C THR A 716 -23.43 7.26 -25.91
N SER A 717 -23.09 8.53 -25.70
CA SER A 717 -23.50 9.30 -24.53
C SER A 717 -24.56 10.32 -24.92
N TYR A 718 -25.55 10.49 -24.05
CA TYR A 718 -26.64 11.44 -24.19
C TYR A 718 -26.57 12.43 -23.03
N SER A 719 -26.81 13.71 -23.31
CA SER A 719 -26.82 14.76 -22.28
C SER A 719 -28.11 15.56 -22.38
N LEU A 720 -28.75 15.79 -21.23
CA LEU A 720 -29.95 16.63 -21.11
C LEU A 720 -29.92 17.43 -19.82
N THR A 721 -30.61 18.56 -19.78
CA THR A 721 -30.77 19.40 -18.60
C THR A 721 -32.21 19.35 -18.13
N ALA A 722 -32.44 18.98 -16.87
CA ALA A 722 -33.78 18.91 -16.26
C ALA A 722 -33.84 19.76 -14.98
N SER A 723 -35.04 20.27 -14.66
CA SER A 723 -35.30 20.96 -13.38
C SER A 723 -35.22 20.00 -12.20
N ALA A 724 -34.85 20.47 -11.01
CA ALA A 724 -34.89 19.68 -9.77
C ALA A 724 -36.25 19.04 -9.49
N GLU A 725 -37.34 19.73 -9.84
CA GLU A 725 -38.71 19.19 -9.71
C GLU A 725 -38.98 18.02 -10.66
N ALA A 726 -38.22 17.95 -11.75
CA ALA A 726 -38.31 16.93 -12.78
C ALA A 726 -37.23 15.85 -12.65
N VAL A 727 -36.44 15.77 -11.56
CA VAL A 727 -35.44 14.71 -11.38
C VAL A 727 -35.83 13.82 -10.20
N ALA A 728 -36.53 12.72 -10.48
CA ALA A 728 -36.82 11.66 -9.51
C ALA A 728 -35.79 10.51 -9.57
N CYS A 729 -35.05 10.40 -10.68
CA CYS A 729 -34.04 9.36 -10.88
C CYS A 729 -32.75 9.63 -10.10
N ARG A 730 -32.03 8.56 -9.73
CA ARG A 730 -30.69 8.60 -9.13
C ARG A 730 -29.63 8.10 -10.12
N ARG A 731 -28.35 8.38 -9.84
CA ARG A 731 -27.25 7.76 -10.59
C ARG A 731 -27.41 6.24 -10.61
N GLY A 732 -27.29 5.65 -11.80
CA GLY A 732 -27.51 4.24 -12.05
C GLY A 732 -28.96 3.83 -12.26
N SER A 733 -29.94 4.73 -12.20
CA SER A 733 -31.36 4.39 -12.47
C SER A 733 -31.60 4.16 -13.96
N LEU A 734 -32.58 3.31 -14.28
CA LEU A 734 -33.11 3.12 -15.63
C LEU A 734 -34.14 4.23 -15.94
N VAL A 735 -33.95 4.93 -17.05
CA VAL A 735 -34.83 6.01 -17.52
C VAL A 735 -35.21 5.79 -18.99
N GLY A 736 -36.39 6.27 -19.37
CA GLY A 736 -36.83 6.33 -20.76
C GLY A 736 -36.57 7.73 -21.31
N VAL A 737 -36.07 7.83 -22.53
CA VAL A 737 -35.94 9.11 -23.23
C VAL A 737 -36.71 9.03 -24.53
N GLN A 738 -37.53 10.05 -24.76
CA GLN A 738 -38.20 10.23 -26.02
C GLN A 738 -37.93 11.63 -26.55
N HIS A 739 -37.43 11.69 -27.78
CA HIS A 739 -37.05 12.92 -28.44
C HIS A 739 -37.09 12.70 -29.95
N ASP A 740 -37.47 13.72 -30.71
CA ASP A 740 -37.51 13.71 -32.18
C ASP A 740 -36.14 13.47 -32.85
N MET A 741 -35.04 13.79 -32.16
CA MET A 741 -33.66 13.48 -32.58
C MET A 741 -33.34 11.98 -32.55
N LEU A 742 -34.07 11.18 -31.75
CA LEU A 742 -33.87 9.73 -31.62
C LEU A 742 -34.75 8.95 -32.59
N THR A 743 -36.00 9.40 -32.78
CA THR A 743 -36.96 8.74 -33.64
C THR A 743 -37.86 9.76 -34.35
N ARG A 744 -38.16 9.50 -35.62
CA ARG A 744 -39.07 10.33 -36.42
C ARG A 744 -40.51 10.27 -35.89
N GLN A 745 -40.89 9.19 -35.20
CA GLN A 745 -42.23 9.00 -34.63
C GLN A 745 -42.29 9.47 -33.17
N ALA A 746 -41.56 10.53 -32.81
CA ALA A 746 -41.65 11.09 -31.46
C ALA A 746 -42.87 12.02 -31.35
N GLY A 747 -43.79 11.74 -30.42
CA GLY A 747 -44.74 12.72 -29.90
C GLY A 747 -44.99 12.59 -28.41
N GLN A 748 -45.49 13.67 -27.82
CA GLN A 748 -45.81 13.74 -26.40
C GLN A 748 -46.97 14.71 -26.19
N GLY A 749 -47.74 14.46 -25.14
CA GLY A 749 -48.83 15.33 -24.72
C GLY A 749 -49.20 15.09 -23.27
N ARG A 750 -50.07 15.94 -22.75
CA ARG A 750 -50.78 15.73 -21.49
C ARG A 750 -52.19 15.26 -21.79
N VAL A 751 -52.71 14.31 -21.01
CA VAL A 751 -54.09 13.85 -21.15
C VAL A 751 -55.04 14.95 -20.69
N LEU A 752 -56.01 15.31 -21.53
CA LEU A 752 -57.08 16.26 -21.23
C LEU A 752 -58.38 15.56 -20.85
N ASP A 753 -58.70 14.47 -21.52
CA ASP A 753 -59.97 13.75 -21.38
C ASP A 753 -59.82 12.28 -21.83
N TRP A 754 -60.71 11.40 -21.36
CA TRP A 754 -60.73 9.98 -21.72
C TRP A 754 -62.16 9.44 -21.87
N GLU A 755 -62.34 8.51 -22.80
CA GLU A 755 -63.64 7.89 -23.09
C GLU A 755 -63.69 6.48 -22.51
N LEU A 756 -64.79 6.14 -21.82
CA LEU A 756 -65.03 4.82 -21.24
C LEU A 756 -66.02 4.01 -22.09
N ASN A 757 -65.82 2.70 -22.15
CA ASN A 757 -66.82 1.74 -22.67
C ASN A 757 -67.89 1.41 -21.60
N GLU A 758 -68.85 0.54 -21.97
CA GLU A 758 -69.92 0.09 -21.06
C GLU A 758 -69.40 -0.69 -19.84
N ASP A 759 -68.19 -1.25 -19.93
CA ASP A 759 -67.52 -2.00 -18.85
C ASP A 759 -66.62 -1.10 -17.96
N GLY A 760 -66.56 0.21 -18.23
CA GLY A 760 -65.77 1.18 -17.46
C GLY A 760 -64.27 1.19 -17.80
N GLU A 761 -63.89 0.69 -18.98
CA GLU A 761 -62.51 0.69 -19.49
C GLU A 761 -62.29 1.84 -20.47
N VAL A 762 -61.09 2.41 -20.45
CA VAL A 762 -60.69 3.51 -21.33
C VAL A 762 -60.46 2.97 -22.75
N VAL A 763 -61.18 3.54 -23.72
CA VAL A 763 -61.09 3.19 -25.15
C VAL A 763 -60.41 4.26 -26.00
N ALA A 764 -60.43 5.52 -25.55
CA ALA A 764 -59.77 6.61 -26.25
C ALA A 764 -59.30 7.70 -25.28
N LEU A 765 -58.24 8.41 -25.67
CA LEU A 765 -57.62 9.49 -24.91
C LEU A 765 -57.50 10.75 -25.78
N THR A 766 -57.83 11.91 -25.22
CA THR A 766 -57.59 13.21 -25.88
C THR A 766 -56.40 13.88 -25.24
N LEU A 767 -55.39 14.22 -26.06
CA LEU A 767 -54.18 14.92 -25.65
C LEU A 767 -54.26 16.42 -25.93
N ASP A 768 -53.47 17.20 -25.18
CA ASP A 768 -53.35 18.65 -25.35
C ASP A 768 -52.61 19.09 -26.62
N ASP A 769 -51.85 18.18 -27.23
CA ASP A 769 -51.07 18.43 -28.44
C ASP A 769 -51.21 17.27 -29.43
N SER A 770 -51.03 17.58 -30.71
CA SER A 770 -51.14 16.60 -31.79
C SER A 770 -49.88 15.75 -31.87
N VAL A 771 -50.03 14.44 -31.80
CA VAL A 771 -48.90 13.50 -31.85
C VAL A 771 -48.90 12.70 -33.16
N PRO A 772 -47.73 12.27 -33.67
CA PRO A 772 -47.66 11.46 -34.87
C PRO A 772 -48.11 10.02 -34.57
N VAL A 773 -49.01 9.51 -35.42
CA VAL A 773 -49.50 8.14 -35.40
C VAL A 773 -49.13 7.48 -36.72
N LEU A 774 -48.51 6.30 -36.64
CA LEU A 774 -48.36 5.34 -37.73
C LEU A 774 -49.26 4.13 -37.44
N SER A 775 -50.05 3.76 -38.44
CA SER A 775 -50.85 2.53 -38.46
C SER A 775 -50.84 1.98 -39.88
N GLU A 776 -49.63 1.65 -40.36
CA GLU A 776 -49.41 1.20 -41.72
C GLU A 776 -49.73 -0.30 -41.89
N PRO A 777 -50.31 -0.71 -43.02
CA PRO A 777 -50.57 -2.12 -43.32
C PRO A 777 -49.27 -2.92 -43.45
N PHE A 778 -49.34 -4.22 -43.20
CA PHE A 778 -48.20 -5.12 -43.41
C PHE A 778 -47.89 -5.31 -44.90
N MET A 779 -46.67 -5.74 -45.24
CA MET A 779 -46.20 -5.82 -46.63
C MET A 779 -47.09 -6.71 -47.52
N ASP A 780 -47.66 -7.76 -46.96
CA ASP A 780 -48.58 -8.71 -47.60
C ASP A 780 -50.01 -8.16 -47.78
N GLU A 781 -50.34 -7.07 -47.08
CA GLU A 781 -51.63 -6.39 -47.16
C GLU A 781 -51.62 -5.22 -48.16
N VAL A 782 -50.44 -4.85 -48.69
CA VAL A 782 -50.28 -3.73 -49.63
C VAL A 782 -50.48 -4.18 -51.08
N PRO A 783 -51.51 -3.70 -51.80
CA PRO A 783 -51.80 -4.15 -53.16
C PRO A 783 -50.76 -3.72 -54.21
N ASN A 784 -50.04 -2.62 -53.96
CA ASN A 784 -49.01 -2.10 -54.86
C ASN A 784 -47.84 -1.47 -54.08
N LEU A 785 -46.79 -2.25 -53.83
CA LEU A 785 -45.60 -1.81 -53.12
C LEU A 785 -44.85 -0.66 -53.84
N ALA A 786 -44.97 -0.54 -55.16
CA ALA A 786 -44.31 0.52 -55.93
C ALA A 786 -44.94 1.91 -55.71
N ALA A 787 -46.13 1.98 -55.12
CA ALA A 787 -46.80 3.23 -54.76
C ALA A 787 -46.49 3.70 -53.33
N VAL A 788 -45.78 2.90 -52.53
CA VAL A 788 -45.41 3.23 -51.15
C VAL A 788 -44.18 4.13 -51.16
N LEU A 789 -44.31 5.35 -50.61
CA LEU A 789 -43.25 6.36 -50.58
C LEU A 789 -42.08 5.97 -49.66
N ASP A 790 -42.36 5.26 -48.56
CA ASP A 790 -41.35 4.78 -47.60
C ASP A 790 -41.66 3.34 -47.20
N LEU A 791 -40.94 2.38 -47.77
CA LEU A 791 -41.11 0.96 -47.46
C LEU A 791 -40.67 0.61 -46.02
N SER A 792 -39.91 1.48 -45.34
CA SER A 792 -39.38 1.19 -43.99
C SER A 792 -40.41 1.31 -42.86
N VAL A 793 -41.57 1.92 -43.15
CA VAL A 793 -42.67 2.10 -42.20
C VAL A 793 -43.83 1.13 -42.39
N LEU A 794 -43.77 0.21 -43.37
CA LEU A 794 -44.79 -0.83 -43.52
C LEU A 794 -44.88 -1.71 -42.27
N GLY A 795 -46.11 -2.03 -41.86
CA GLY A 795 -46.41 -2.73 -40.61
C GLY A 795 -46.07 -1.93 -39.34
N ALA A 796 -45.68 -0.66 -39.44
CA ALA A 796 -45.42 0.15 -38.26
C ALA A 796 -46.73 0.51 -37.56
N ARG A 797 -46.78 0.17 -36.28
CA ARG A 797 -47.85 0.54 -35.35
C ARG A 797 -47.31 1.54 -34.33
N THR A 798 -48.21 2.33 -33.77
CA THR A 798 -47.88 3.30 -32.71
C THR A 798 -48.14 2.68 -31.35
N GLY A 799 -47.14 2.74 -30.47
CA GLY A 799 -47.31 2.48 -29.06
C GLY A 799 -47.48 3.81 -28.30
N LEU A 800 -48.33 3.79 -27.29
CA LEU A 800 -48.61 4.87 -26.35
C LEU A 800 -48.15 4.44 -24.96
N VAL A 801 -47.24 5.20 -24.36
CA VAL A 801 -46.83 5.04 -22.97
C VAL A 801 -47.52 6.11 -22.13
N LEU A 802 -48.24 5.67 -21.10
CA LEU A 802 -48.89 6.54 -20.11
C LEU A 802 -48.15 6.44 -18.78
N ARG A 803 -47.79 7.60 -18.23
CA ARG A 803 -47.36 7.72 -16.83
C ARG A 803 -48.59 7.81 -15.95
N ARG A 804 -48.94 6.74 -15.25
CA ARG A 804 -50.05 6.70 -14.30
C ARG A 804 -49.79 7.64 -13.12
N THR A 805 -50.85 8.00 -12.37
CA THR A 805 -50.74 8.91 -11.21
C THR A 805 -49.88 8.37 -10.07
N ASP A 806 -49.69 7.05 -9.97
CA ASP A 806 -48.78 6.38 -9.03
C ASP A 806 -47.32 6.38 -9.52
N GLY A 807 -47.04 6.95 -10.69
CA GLY A 807 -45.72 7.00 -11.32
C GLY A 807 -45.38 5.78 -12.18
N THR A 808 -46.22 4.74 -12.21
CA THR A 808 -46.00 3.56 -13.05
C THR A 808 -46.22 3.87 -14.53
N MET A 809 -45.56 3.11 -15.40
CA MET A 809 -45.66 3.27 -16.85
C MET A 809 -46.44 2.10 -17.44
N SER A 810 -47.47 2.40 -18.24
CA SER A 810 -48.23 1.40 -18.99
C SER A 810 -48.17 1.67 -20.49
N THR A 811 -47.93 0.64 -21.29
CA THR A 811 -47.82 0.74 -22.75
C THR A 811 -49.05 0.13 -23.42
N HIS A 812 -49.65 0.86 -24.37
CA HIS A 812 -50.85 0.47 -25.12
C HIS A 812 -50.62 0.65 -26.62
N GLU A 813 -51.27 -0.14 -27.45
CA GLU A 813 -51.25 0.06 -28.90
C GLU A 813 -52.36 1.02 -29.33
N VAL A 814 -52.05 1.91 -30.27
CA VAL A 814 -52.99 2.89 -30.81
C VAL A 814 -53.63 2.36 -32.10
N ALA A 815 -54.96 2.40 -32.17
CA ALA A 815 -55.77 2.00 -33.32
C ALA A 815 -56.04 3.15 -34.32
N SER A 816 -55.76 4.40 -33.96
CA SER A 816 -55.96 5.57 -34.83
C SER A 816 -55.25 5.46 -36.19
N SER A 817 -55.84 6.06 -37.23
CA SER A 817 -55.26 6.10 -38.58
C SER A 817 -53.94 6.88 -38.64
N THR A 818 -53.06 6.54 -39.59
CA THR A 818 -51.81 7.26 -39.82
C THR A 818 -52.03 8.76 -40.03
N GLY A 819 -51.27 9.59 -39.32
CA GLY A 819 -51.33 11.05 -39.42
C GLY A 819 -50.88 11.74 -38.15
N LYS A 820 -51.38 12.96 -37.92
CA LYS A 820 -51.31 13.62 -36.62
C LYS A 820 -52.69 13.57 -35.97
N ALA A 821 -52.74 13.14 -34.72
CA ALA A 821 -53.99 13.02 -33.98
C ALA A 821 -53.83 13.58 -32.56
N THR A 822 -54.86 14.26 -32.07
CA THR A 822 -55.00 14.63 -30.65
C THR A 822 -55.83 13.60 -29.90
N ARG A 823 -56.81 12.96 -30.57
CA ARG A 823 -57.59 11.84 -30.05
C ARG A 823 -56.96 10.51 -30.49
N LEU A 824 -56.55 9.70 -29.52
CA LEU A 824 -55.92 8.40 -29.72
C LEU A 824 -56.88 7.30 -29.27
N GLU A 825 -57.31 6.45 -30.20
CA GLU A 825 -58.07 5.24 -29.88
C GLU A 825 -57.09 4.12 -29.50
N LEU A 826 -57.40 3.39 -28.42
CA LEU A 826 -56.63 2.23 -28.00
C LEU A 826 -57.12 0.99 -28.75
N LEU A 827 -56.20 0.14 -29.19
CA LEU A 827 -56.56 -1.13 -29.83
C LEU A 827 -57.20 -2.09 -28.82
N GLU A 828 -56.64 -2.15 -27.62
CA GLU A 828 -57.17 -2.89 -26.48
C GLU A 828 -57.56 -1.89 -25.38
N PRO A 829 -58.83 -1.91 -24.90
CA PRO A 829 -59.24 -1.06 -23.78
C PRO A 829 -58.39 -1.33 -22.53
N THR A 830 -58.19 -0.30 -21.70
CA THR A 830 -57.41 -0.42 -20.45
C THR A 830 -58.19 0.10 -19.25
N GLY A 831 -57.92 -0.45 -18.06
CA GLY A 831 -58.54 0.05 -16.83
C GLY A 831 -58.25 1.54 -16.58
N GLU A 832 -59.26 2.25 -16.08
CA GLU A 832 -59.20 3.68 -15.77
C GLU A 832 -58.23 4.02 -14.63
N ALA A 833 -57.88 3.04 -13.78
CA ALA A 833 -57.04 3.24 -12.60
C ALA A 833 -55.72 3.98 -12.95
N GLY A 834 -55.51 5.14 -12.32
CA GLY A 834 -54.32 5.95 -12.49
C GLY A 834 -54.26 6.76 -13.79
N ILE A 835 -55.33 6.80 -14.59
CA ILE A 835 -55.51 7.80 -15.65
C ILE A 835 -56.21 9.01 -15.05
N ASP A 836 -55.63 10.19 -15.25
CA ASP A 836 -56.19 11.46 -14.79
C ASP A 836 -55.80 12.57 -15.78
N ALA A 837 -56.40 13.75 -15.65
CA ALA A 837 -55.98 14.91 -16.39
C ALA A 837 -54.53 15.28 -16.04
N ASP A 838 -53.80 15.83 -17.02
CA ASP A 838 -52.40 16.25 -16.90
C ASP A 838 -51.36 15.14 -16.68
N ILE A 839 -51.73 13.86 -16.85
CA ILE A 839 -50.73 12.79 -16.91
C ILE A 839 -49.93 12.85 -18.23
N LEU A 840 -48.67 12.41 -18.18
CA LEU A 840 -47.81 12.37 -19.36
C LEU A 840 -48.19 11.20 -20.27
N ALA A 841 -48.45 11.50 -21.54
CA ALA A 841 -48.63 10.56 -22.62
C ALA A 841 -47.48 10.71 -23.63
N VAL A 842 -46.81 9.61 -23.97
CA VAL A 842 -45.71 9.59 -24.94
C VAL A 842 -46.03 8.58 -26.02
N VAL A 843 -45.88 8.95 -27.29
CA VAL A 843 -46.03 8.03 -28.41
C VAL A 843 -44.70 7.75 -29.09
N GLY A 844 -44.57 6.54 -29.61
CA GLY A 844 -43.46 6.10 -30.44
C GLY A 844 -43.83 4.88 -31.26
N ARG A 845 -42.85 4.33 -31.98
CA ARG A 845 -43.05 3.09 -32.72
C ARG A 845 -43.24 1.94 -31.73
N LYS A 846 -44.26 1.10 -31.95
CA LYS A 846 -44.56 -0.05 -31.08
C LYS A 846 -43.30 -0.89 -30.81
N ALA A 847 -43.09 -1.29 -29.56
CA ALA A 847 -41.91 -1.99 -29.02
C ALA A 847 -40.59 -1.18 -29.01
N SER A 848 -40.65 0.12 -29.35
CA SER A 848 -39.51 1.06 -29.29
C SER A 848 -40.00 2.48 -28.96
N GLU A 849 -41.04 2.57 -28.13
CA GLU A 849 -41.75 3.80 -27.80
C GLU A 849 -40.83 4.80 -27.11
N LEU A 850 -39.93 4.27 -26.26
CA LEU A 850 -38.93 5.00 -25.50
C LEU A 850 -37.56 4.41 -25.77
N ARG A 851 -36.54 5.27 -25.88
CA ARG A 851 -35.16 4.80 -25.81
C ARG A 851 -34.79 4.60 -24.34
N ARG A 852 -34.52 3.36 -23.95
CA ARG A 852 -34.16 3.00 -22.57
C ARG A 852 -32.67 3.28 -22.34
N MET A 853 -32.37 4.04 -21.30
CA MET A 853 -31.04 4.53 -20.97
C MET A 853 -30.77 4.42 -19.47
N ILE A 854 -29.50 4.35 -19.08
CA ILE A 854 -29.05 4.34 -17.68
C ILE A 854 -28.43 5.70 -17.36
N VAL A 855 -28.77 6.25 -16.19
CA VAL A 855 -28.19 7.50 -15.69
C VAL A 855 -26.73 7.26 -15.28
N PHE A 856 -25.79 7.82 -16.03
CA PHE A 856 -24.35 7.68 -15.77
C PHE A 856 -23.84 8.68 -14.72
N SER A 857 -24.22 9.96 -14.87
CA SER A 857 -23.90 11.03 -13.91
C SER A 857 -25.03 12.05 -13.83
N ILE A 858 -25.10 12.73 -12.68
CA ILE A 858 -26.01 13.86 -12.43
C ILE A 858 -25.15 14.97 -11.83
N GLU A 859 -25.09 16.12 -12.50
CA GLU A 859 -24.28 17.26 -12.09
C GLU A 859 -25.18 18.48 -11.80
N PRO A 860 -25.09 19.08 -10.60
CA PRO A 860 -25.87 20.27 -10.29
C PRO A 860 -25.40 21.47 -11.11
N ARG A 861 -26.37 22.26 -11.60
CA ARG A 861 -26.18 23.56 -12.23
C ARG A 861 -26.80 24.68 -11.41
N ASP A 862 -26.58 25.90 -11.88
CA ASP A 862 -27.28 27.08 -11.37
C ASP A 862 -28.82 26.93 -11.54
N GLU A 863 -29.58 27.75 -10.81
CA GLU A 863 -31.04 27.84 -10.92
C GLU A 863 -31.81 26.54 -10.64
N LEU A 864 -31.28 25.67 -9.76
CA LEU A 864 -31.91 24.39 -9.37
C LEU A 864 -32.15 23.46 -10.58
N THR A 865 -31.22 23.46 -11.53
CA THR A 865 -31.21 22.52 -12.66
C THR A 865 -30.11 21.48 -12.50
N PHE A 866 -30.26 20.35 -13.19
CA PHE A 866 -29.29 19.27 -13.22
C PHE A 866 -28.96 18.88 -14.66
N ASP A 867 -27.68 18.74 -14.96
CA ASP A 867 -27.20 18.12 -16.18
C ASP A 867 -27.08 16.60 -15.95
N LEU A 868 -27.81 15.83 -16.76
CA LEU A 868 -27.78 14.37 -16.72
C LEU A 868 -26.97 13.86 -17.91
N THR A 869 -26.05 12.94 -17.64
CA THR A 869 -25.41 12.13 -18.68
C THR A 869 -26.00 10.72 -18.65
N LEU A 870 -26.45 10.23 -19.80
CA LEU A 870 -27.09 8.93 -19.95
C LEU A 870 -26.31 8.07 -20.96
N VAL A 871 -26.37 6.76 -20.77
CA VAL A 871 -25.82 5.76 -21.69
C VAL A 871 -26.90 4.76 -22.06
N ASP A 872 -26.80 4.10 -23.21
CA ASP A 872 -27.76 3.07 -23.61
C ASP A 872 -27.81 1.92 -22.58
N GLU A 873 -29.02 1.39 -22.31
CA GLU A 873 -29.19 0.19 -21.46
C GLU A 873 -28.39 -1.01 -22.01
N ALA A 874 -28.51 -1.24 -23.32
CA ALA A 874 -27.83 -2.30 -24.07
C ALA A 874 -27.97 -3.69 -23.44
N PRO A 875 -29.20 -4.26 -23.39
CA PRO A 875 -29.46 -5.54 -22.73
C PRO A 875 -28.67 -6.70 -23.34
N GLU A 876 -28.24 -6.56 -24.59
CA GLU A 876 -27.48 -7.60 -25.29
C GLU A 876 -26.08 -7.82 -24.69
N ILE A 877 -25.60 -6.94 -23.79
CA ILE A 877 -24.35 -7.16 -23.03
C ILE A 877 -24.47 -8.43 -22.17
N TRP A 878 -25.69 -8.78 -21.76
CA TRP A 878 -25.99 -9.93 -20.92
C TRP A 878 -26.46 -11.15 -21.72
N ALA A 879 -26.64 -11.01 -23.03
CA ALA A 879 -27.02 -12.11 -23.92
C ALA A 879 -25.79 -12.99 -24.19
N ALA A 880 -25.85 -14.24 -23.72
CA ALA A 880 -24.79 -15.25 -23.82
C ALA A 880 -24.45 -15.67 -25.27
#